data_AF-A0A1Y3R6K3-F1
#
_entry.id   AF-A0A1Y3R6K3-F1
#
_cell.length_a   1.000
_cell.length_b   1.000
_cell.length_c   1.000
_cell.angle_alpha   90.00
_cell.angle_beta   90.00
_cell.angle_gamma   90.00
#
_symmetry.space_group_name_H-M   'P 1'
#
loop_
_entity.id
_entity.type
_entity.pdbx_description
1 polymer ?
#
loop_
_entity_poly.entity_id
_entity_poly.type
_entity_poly.pdbx_seq_one_letter_code
_entity_poly.pdbx_strand_id
1 'polypeptide(L)'
;MKKFIYILAVSMLGMMGCSEDTITYINPTPGEEPSEVIAELGISSKNTWFTPADGLNAAIGFKSLGGEVVVDIQTNVAWKYTATGAEWLTIEKDDVADQLILSCESNKVEEKQNSTVTVTAGDKTATITVSQNAYGTLEISASENNFQIPARGELTASFEVLSTDEDWVYETKACPWLLVERDGKNVTVTLDPNEKIEDRETTFELIAGKGGGNPVSETIRVTQDRAAFISTSLKTVPFAATPTKAKELSVESNFEWEYTLTEGSDWLTVKRTEEGLEVSSIINPDASSRSATITITAGDGKANMAEQTITVSQTGFDFDAFIIGLNVTAVDLRARLPFDKAINATIDWGDGTIEENVTTAFPQHTYTDPDYYVVSVKGTVPSLNSTNLNLGYNYAQTNQITEIFNWGRTGLTSMAGALKQCTFLTKVATDQTEAFAQVTTFYEAFNHCDILEEIPDGFLDHAVELKTAESMFQFAYELKKVPADLFHKAAKLESVRNAFAYTSLEEVDEDFFAHNPELSNVTVCFSNTKLKTVPEKLFAKNPKIDDFSSVFTGILTLETIPENIFANQPECDSFYYTFQGSGLKSIPSKLFANNKKCTDFRSTFNATKITSIPAELFAGCSKVTTFMTCFSGCSELQSIPGALFSNTGAFDTVTTTAFNNIFKGCTSLTEIPAGLFDGFTKVTQFSASFSGCTSLAKLPSDLFATNTNVTSFANAFQDCSALKSIPEGLFRGLTKVTSFSSLFAGCTALEEIGGNIINGCTSCTSIASMFKGCTQLKTVSPDAFAGAPKITSVGNLFENCTALESVPGDLFAQLPALKTATSLFAGSGLKTVPAELFSRNPEITAFGKVFTNCANLASLPDGLFSANSKVTVYSNAFEGCTALQQVGVLFGESTAAVKCDLLFSKCPALKAIPAGMFDGLAKASTFDQAFIDCSALETIPEGMFMKNTDVTTLTKCFQNCVMLKAVPARMFGATTKTKTLSYLFSGCTSLESIAPDAFSGLKAPSTTFMYAFEKCTSLKEIPDGLFRENTTISTWTGIFRDCTGLRKVGSNVFNCAGSTTFGSVFYGCTALETVGENLLVSAGKLTGITSMFRDCSSLKGIPVDIFDECTVLKSVTNAFSGCTSLSGESPYTIVNGIKYHLYDRTTENNPASGLTALTSTAGCFKGCTQLSDYAQIPDAWKQ
;
A
#
# COMPACT_ATOMS: atom_id res chain seq x y z
N MET A 1 50.57 -11.22 22.39
CA MET A 1 51.56 -10.66 21.45
C MET A 1 52.00 -9.30 21.99
N LYS A 2 53.29 -9.17 22.33
CA LYS A 2 54.11 -8.03 22.85
C LYS A 2 53.38 -6.79 23.43
N LYS A 3 53.36 -6.52 24.76
CA LYS A 3 54.43 -6.13 25.74
C LYS A 3 54.68 -4.59 25.79
N PHE A 4 55.02 -3.86 26.88
CA PHE A 4 54.96 -3.94 28.37
C PHE A 4 55.94 -2.83 28.94
N ILE A 5 55.60 -2.18 30.08
CA ILE A 5 56.44 -1.63 31.21
C ILE A 5 57.17 -0.25 31.12
N TYR A 6 56.93 0.66 32.11
CA TYR A 6 57.80 1.11 33.25
C TYR A 6 57.25 2.45 33.85
N ILE A 7 56.64 2.51 35.05
CA ILE A 7 57.08 2.41 36.46
C ILE A 7 57.80 3.66 37.03
N LEU A 8 57.16 4.23 38.07
CA LEU A 8 57.61 4.98 39.28
C LEU A 8 58.78 5.99 39.19
N ALA A 9 58.58 7.19 39.77
CA ALA A 9 59.05 7.47 41.15
C ALA A 9 58.72 8.90 41.67
N VAL A 10 58.59 8.95 43.01
CA VAL A 10 58.80 10.08 43.95
C VAL A 10 57.64 11.02 44.27
N SER A 11 57.01 10.73 45.40
CA SER A 11 56.47 11.69 46.36
C SER A 11 57.58 12.27 47.26
N MET A 12 57.63 13.59 47.43
CA MET A 12 57.98 14.30 48.68
C MET A 12 57.90 15.83 48.53
N LEU A 13 57.62 16.47 49.68
CA LEU A 13 57.53 17.92 50.00
C LEU A 13 56.17 18.56 49.65
N GLY A 14 55.31 18.97 50.60
CA GLY A 14 55.49 19.19 52.04
C GLY A 14 55.86 20.64 52.36
N MET A 15 54.81 21.46 52.49
CA MET A 15 54.65 22.68 53.31
C MET A 15 55.76 23.76 53.35
N MET A 16 55.39 24.95 52.86
CA MET A 16 55.66 26.31 53.39
C MET A 16 54.80 27.22 52.47
N GLY A 17 53.82 28.01 52.91
CA GLY A 17 53.80 28.91 54.06
C GLY A 17 53.98 30.34 53.52
N CYS A 18 52.94 31.18 53.69
CA CYS A 18 52.83 32.61 53.33
C CYS A 18 52.66 32.87 51.81
N SER A 19 51.86 33.82 51.32
CA SER A 19 50.89 34.78 51.85
C SER A 19 50.26 35.47 50.62
N GLU A 20 49.25 36.29 50.86
CA GLU A 20 48.74 37.37 50.01
C GLU A 20 47.74 37.02 48.89
N ASP A 21 46.52 37.49 49.14
CA ASP A 21 45.45 37.76 48.20
C ASP A 21 45.93 38.60 47.01
N THR A 22 45.46 38.26 45.80
CA THR A 22 44.89 39.29 44.92
C THR A 22 44.00 38.66 43.86
N ILE A 23 42.79 39.21 43.79
CA ILE A 23 41.76 38.96 42.80
C ILE A 23 42.24 39.49 41.44
N THR A 24 42.21 38.66 40.40
CA THR A 24 42.24 39.12 39.01
C THR A 24 40.88 38.88 38.38
N TYR A 25 40.11 39.95 38.23
CA TYR A 25 39.06 40.04 37.21
C TYR A 25 39.75 40.13 35.85
N ILE A 26 39.37 39.26 34.92
CA ILE A 26 39.62 39.44 33.49
C ILE A 26 38.24 39.47 32.84
N ASN A 27 37.87 40.64 32.32
CA ASN A 27 36.90 40.77 31.25
C ASN A 27 37.39 41.92 30.36
N PRO A 28 37.16 41.91 29.04
CA PRO A 28 36.89 40.82 28.12
C PRO A 28 37.89 40.82 26.94
N THR A 29 37.79 39.88 26.00
CA THR A 29 38.24 40.10 24.61
C THR A 29 37.03 40.55 23.77
N PRO A 30 36.93 41.83 23.36
CA PRO A 30 36.05 42.28 22.30
C PRO A 30 36.72 42.22 20.92
N GLY A 31 35.95 41.80 19.91
CA GLY A 31 36.19 42.16 18.51
C GLY A 31 36.47 41.00 17.54
N GLU A 32 35.43 40.26 17.14
CA GLU A 32 34.80 40.56 15.84
C GLU A 32 33.30 40.82 16.11
N GLU A 33 32.93 42.09 15.97
CA GLU A 33 31.61 42.66 16.20
C GLU A 33 30.57 42.23 15.15
N PRO A 34 29.28 42.27 15.50
CA PRO A 34 28.30 43.05 14.76
C PRO A 34 28.36 44.53 15.20
N SER A 35 29.01 45.36 14.39
CA SER A 35 29.02 46.85 14.30
C SER A 35 28.60 47.72 15.51
N GLU A 36 29.56 48.53 15.99
CA GLU A 36 29.46 49.78 16.80
C GLU A 36 29.03 49.65 18.29
N VAL A 37 29.99 49.45 19.21
CA VAL A 37 29.82 49.65 20.66
C VAL A 37 30.03 51.13 21.05
N ILE A 38 29.04 51.75 21.73
CA ILE A 38 29.15 53.11 22.29
C ILE A 38 29.93 53.07 23.60
N ALA A 39 31.05 53.81 23.70
CA ALA A 39 31.87 53.83 24.91
C ALA A 39 31.18 54.57 26.07
N GLU A 40 31.29 54.03 27.29
CA GLU A 40 30.91 54.68 28.55
C GLU A 40 32.16 54.98 29.37
N LEU A 41 32.20 56.14 30.03
CA LEU A 41 33.31 56.55 30.90
C LEU A 41 32.73 57.33 32.08
N GLY A 42 33.12 56.95 33.29
CA GLY A 42 32.88 57.69 34.52
C GLY A 42 34.09 57.59 35.44
N ILE A 43 34.35 58.63 36.23
CA ILE A 43 35.39 58.62 37.25
C ILE A 43 34.79 58.90 38.62
N SER A 44 35.21 58.15 39.63
CA SER A 44 34.79 58.37 41.01
C SER A 44 35.91 58.02 41.98
N SER A 45 35.87 58.57 43.18
CA SER A 45 36.72 58.13 44.28
C SER A 45 35.95 58.31 45.57
N LYS A 46 36.13 57.39 46.51
CA LYS A 46 35.60 57.51 47.87
C LYS A 46 36.52 58.34 48.77
N ASN A 47 37.69 58.77 48.28
CA ASN A 47 38.62 59.60 49.02
C ASN A 47 38.07 61.03 49.17
N THR A 48 38.11 61.57 50.38
CA THR A 48 37.56 62.90 50.71
C THR A 48 38.28 64.06 50.02
N TRP A 49 39.48 63.85 49.47
CA TRP A 49 40.22 64.86 48.71
C TRP A 49 39.83 64.89 47.22
N PHE A 50 39.08 63.90 46.75
CA PHE A 50 38.51 63.87 45.41
C PHE A 50 37.18 64.63 45.41
N THR A 51 37.11 65.67 44.60
CA THR A 51 35.90 66.48 44.43
C THR A 51 35.39 66.32 43.00
N PRO A 52 34.28 65.60 42.75
CA PRO A 52 33.70 65.53 41.41
C PRO A 52 33.20 66.92 40.99
N ALA A 53 33.54 67.33 39.76
CA ALA A 53 33.21 68.66 39.22
C ALA A 53 31.88 68.65 38.45
N ASP A 54 31.68 67.67 37.56
CA ASP A 54 30.52 67.60 36.66
C ASP A 54 30.34 66.22 36.01
N GLY A 55 30.08 65.18 36.80
CA GLY A 55 29.67 63.84 36.33
C GLY A 55 30.69 63.05 35.49
N LEU A 56 31.73 63.72 34.96
CA LEU A 56 32.79 63.17 34.14
C LEU A 56 34.16 63.75 34.50
N ASN A 57 34.24 64.98 35.03
CA ASN A 57 35.50 65.58 35.48
C ASN A 57 35.56 65.71 37.00
N ALA A 58 36.78 65.84 37.54
CA ALA A 58 37.02 65.96 38.97
C ALA A 58 38.23 66.85 39.30
N ALA A 59 38.37 67.18 40.58
CA ALA A 59 39.54 67.84 41.13
C ALA A 59 40.09 67.07 42.33
N ILE A 60 41.42 67.02 42.45
CA ILE A 60 42.12 66.44 43.60
C ILE A 60 43.01 67.50 44.23
N GLY A 61 42.83 67.73 45.53
CA GLY A 61 43.63 68.67 46.32
C GLY A 61 44.53 67.95 47.32
N PHE A 62 45.77 67.66 46.93
CA PHE A 62 46.78 67.11 47.84
C PHE A 62 47.19 68.12 48.91
N LYS A 63 47.43 67.59 50.11
CA LYS A 63 47.97 68.31 51.26
C LYS A 63 49.45 68.63 51.06
N SER A 64 49.97 69.59 51.82
CA SER A 64 51.36 70.05 51.67
C SER A 64 52.40 68.95 51.95
N LEU A 65 52.05 67.97 52.77
CA LEU A 65 52.89 66.81 53.10
C LEU A 65 52.91 65.71 52.03
N GLY A 66 52.11 65.85 50.97
CA GLY A 66 51.93 64.81 49.96
C GLY A 66 50.75 63.90 50.28
N GLY A 67 50.64 62.80 49.55
CA GLY A 67 49.63 61.78 49.76
C GLY A 67 49.23 61.09 48.45
N GLU A 68 48.26 60.20 48.56
CA GLU A 68 47.77 59.37 47.45
C GLU A 68 46.25 59.41 47.38
N VAL A 69 45.72 59.47 46.15
CA VAL A 69 44.29 59.36 45.87
C VAL A 69 44.10 58.37 44.72
N VAL A 70 43.34 57.31 45.01
CA VAL A 70 42.93 56.30 44.03
C VAL A 70 41.61 56.71 43.41
N VAL A 71 41.53 56.71 42.08
CA VAL A 71 40.33 57.05 41.31
C VAL A 71 39.86 55.82 40.54
N ASP A 72 38.64 55.36 40.81
CA ASP A 72 37.99 54.29 40.08
C ASP A 72 37.54 54.78 38.70
N ILE A 73 37.93 54.06 37.67
CA ILE A 73 37.55 54.31 36.28
C ILE A 73 36.50 53.30 35.87
N GLN A 74 35.28 53.76 35.63
CA GLN A 74 34.18 52.91 35.19
C GLN A 74 34.02 53.04 33.69
N THR A 75 34.35 51.99 32.95
CA THR A 75 34.20 51.95 31.49
C THR A 75 33.91 50.55 30.99
N ASN A 76 33.25 50.46 29.84
CA ASN A 76 32.97 49.21 29.13
C ASN A 76 34.00 48.90 28.03
N VAL A 77 35.02 49.76 27.85
CA VAL A 77 36.08 49.61 26.85
C VAL A 77 37.46 49.93 27.45
N ALA A 78 38.53 49.43 26.84
CA ALA A 78 39.89 49.71 27.32
C ALA A 78 40.19 51.23 27.32
N TRP A 79 40.81 51.72 28.39
CA TRP A 79 41.10 53.14 28.60
C TRP A 79 42.60 53.45 28.70
N LYS A 80 42.96 54.73 28.56
CA LYS A 80 44.33 55.24 28.72
C LYS A 80 44.31 56.62 29.37
N TYR A 81 45.45 57.12 29.85
CA TYR A 81 45.54 58.48 30.38
C TYR A 81 46.71 59.26 29.79
N THR A 82 46.62 60.58 29.87
CA THR A 82 47.69 61.55 29.58
C THR A 82 47.73 62.61 30.67
N ALA A 83 48.91 63.17 30.97
CA ALA A 83 49.05 64.20 32.00
C ALA A 83 49.88 65.39 31.49
N THR A 84 49.45 66.60 31.84
CA THR A 84 50.11 67.86 31.45
C THR A 84 50.51 68.64 32.70
N GLY A 85 51.75 69.14 32.76
CA GLY A 85 52.28 69.85 33.94
C GLY A 85 52.50 68.98 35.19
N ALA A 86 52.55 67.66 35.02
CA ALA A 86 52.57 66.67 36.11
C ALA A 86 53.97 66.21 36.55
N GLU A 87 55.01 67.05 36.38
CA GLU A 87 56.40 66.70 36.73
C GLU A 87 56.60 66.34 38.22
N TRP A 88 55.69 66.82 39.08
CA TRP A 88 55.68 66.61 40.52
C TRP A 88 54.71 65.51 40.98
N LEU A 89 53.93 64.93 40.06
CA LEU A 89 52.87 63.98 40.36
C LEU A 89 53.21 62.61 39.75
N THR A 90 53.24 61.59 40.60
CA THR A 90 53.30 60.20 40.17
C THR A 90 51.89 59.73 39.82
N ILE A 91 51.73 59.13 38.65
CA ILE A 91 50.45 58.58 38.20
C ILE A 91 50.67 57.14 37.79
N GLU A 92 49.94 56.23 38.40
CA GLU A 92 50.00 54.79 38.14
C GLU A 92 48.61 54.30 37.71
N LYS A 93 48.57 53.48 36.65
CA LYS A 93 47.34 52.87 36.15
C LYS A 93 47.34 51.41 36.59
N ASP A 94 46.30 51.01 37.30
CA ASP A 94 46.00 49.60 37.56
C ASP A 94 44.96 49.14 36.53
N ASP A 95 45.42 48.33 35.57
CA ASP A 95 44.59 47.76 34.51
C ASP A 95 43.63 46.67 35.02
N VAL A 96 43.90 46.05 36.17
CA VAL A 96 43.11 44.93 36.71
C VAL A 96 41.96 45.42 37.57
N ALA A 97 42.22 46.45 38.37
CA ALA A 97 41.21 47.08 39.22
C ALA A 97 40.44 48.20 38.51
N ASP A 98 40.83 48.55 37.28
CA ASP A 98 40.36 49.73 36.54
C ASP A 98 40.49 51.02 37.37
N GLN A 99 41.68 51.25 37.94
CA GLN A 99 41.96 52.38 38.83
C GLN A 99 43.11 53.25 38.31
N LEU A 100 43.03 54.55 38.60
CA LEU A 100 44.10 55.52 38.40
C LEU A 100 44.56 56.06 39.75
N ILE A 101 45.79 55.75 40.13
CA ILE A 101 46.39 56.17 41.39
C ILE A 101 47.22 57.42 41.12
N LEU A 102 46.90 58.51 41.80
CA LEU A 102 47.66 59.76 41.75
C LEU A 102 48.33 59.96 43.10
N SER A 103 49.64 60.16 43.13
CA SER A 103 50.38 60.40 44.37
C SER A 103 51.46 61.46 44.18
N CYS A 104 51.73 62.21 45.25
CA CYS A 104 52.81 63.19 45.28
C CYS A 104 53.55 63.13 46.62
N GLU A 105 54.86 63.36 46.57
CA GLU A 105 55.64 63.60 47.78
C GLU A 105 55.37 64.99 48.35
N SER A 106 55.83 65.27 49.57
CA SER A 106 55.70 66.59 50.21
C SER A 106 56.18 67.72 49.31
N ASN A 107 55.36 68.76 49.15
CA ASN A 107 55.74 69.95 48.40
C ASN A 107 56.87 70.67 49.15
N LYS A 108 58.03 70.84 48.50
CA LYS A 108 59.21 71.50 49.08
C LYS A 108 59.34 72.97 48.67
N VAL A 109 58.38 73.51 47.92
CA VAL A 109 58.35 74.92 47.50
C VAL A 109 57.18 75.67 48.13
N GLU A 110 57.36 76.98 48.32
CA GLU A 110 56.35 77.86 48.95
C GLU A 110 55.18 78.22 48.01
N GLU A 111 55.16 77.70 46.78
CA GLU A 111 54.11 77.93 45.79
C GLU A 111 53.27 76.65 45.57
N LYS A 112 51.99 76.85 45.20
CA LYS A 112 51.06 75.76 44.88
C LYS A 112 51.41 75.13 43.53
N GLN A 113 51.58 73.80 43.50
CA GLN A 113 51.78 73.07 42.24
C GLN A 113 50.44 72.58 41.67
N ASN A 114 50.29 72.62 40.34
CA ASN A 114 49.07 72.20 39.65
C ASN A 114 49.41 71.36 38.41
N SER A 115 48.56 70.38 38.10
CA SER A 115 48.63 69.55 36.89
C SER A 115 47.23 69.14 36.44
N THR A 116 47.12 68.59 35.23
CA THR A 116 45.86 68.05 34.70
C THR A 116 46.09 66.68 34.10
N VAL A 117 45.28 65.71 34.52
CA VAL A 117 45.30 64.34 34.03
C VAL A 117 44.02 64.08 33.25
N THR A 118 44.13 63.58 32.02
CA THR A 118 43.01 63.28 31.14
C THR A 118 42.95 61.79 30.85
N VAL A 119 41.85 61.15 31.23
CA VAL A 119 41.54 59.74 30.95
C VAL A 119 40.69 59.65 29.69
N THR A 120 40.97 58.69 28.81
CA THR A 120 40.27 58.47 27.53
C THR A 120 39.87 57.00 27.38
N ALA A 121 38.60 56.72 27.13
CA ALA A 121 38.06 55.38 26.86
C ALA A 121 37.16 55.45 25.61
N GLY A 122 37.55 54.74 24.55
CA GLY A 122 36.92 54.90 23.23
C GLY A 122 37.01 56.35 22.72
N ASP A 123 35.86 56.98 22.48
CA ASP A 123 35.71 58.38 22.04
C ASP A 123 35.44 59.39 23.18
N LYS A 124 35.30 58.93 24.44
CA LYS A 124 35.03 59.78 25.62
C LYS A 124 36.30 60.13 26.39
N THR A 125 36.34 61.34 26.97
CA THR A 125 37.46 61.83 27.81
C THR A 125 36.98 62.47 29.12
N ALA A 126 37.62 62.11 30.23
CA ALA A 126 37.42 62.67 31.58
C ALA A 126 38.69 63.42 32.03
N THR A 127 38.56 64.59 32.65
CA THR A 127 39.71 65.38 33.16
C THR A 127 39.72 65.49 34.68
N ILE A 128 40.91 65.36 35.26
CA ILE A 128 41.18 65.49 36.68
C ILE A 128 42.18 66.62 36.87
N THR A 129 41.74 67.72 37.50
CA THR A 129 42.63 68.83 37.86
C THR A 129 43.27 68.53 39.21
N VAL A 130 44.58 68.40 39.26
CA VAL A 130 45.31 68.01 40.47
C VAL A 130 46.11 69.19 40.99
N SER A 131 46.04 69.46 42.29
CA SER A 131 46.78 70.55 42.92
C SER A 131 47.34 70.12 44.28
N GLN A 132 48.51 70.63 44.66
CA GLN A 132 49.10 70.37 45.97
C GLN A 132 49.38 71.68 46.71
N ASN A 133 48.97 71.75 47.98
CA ASN A 133 49.15 72.93 48.82
C ASN A 133 50.63 73.29 49.05
N ALA A 134 50.91 74.58 49.30
CA ALA A 134 52.26 75.08 49.58
C ALA A 134 52.80 74.58 50.93
N TYR A 135 54.12 74.41 51.02
CA TYR A 135 54.81 73.97 52.24
C TYR A 135 54.47 74.84 53.47
N GLY A 136 54.08 74.22 54.60
CA GLY A 136 53.84 74.91 55.90
C GLY A 136 52.38 75.15 56.32
N THR A 137 51.40 74.50 55.68
CA THR A 137 49.96 74.67 55.96
C THR A 137 49.47 73.77 57.12
N LEU A 138 48.65 74.28 58.07
CA LEU A 138 48.08 73.49 59.19
C LEU A 138 46.96 72.53 58.71
N GLU A 139 47.19 71.22 58.82
CA GLU A 139 46.37 70.14 58.23
C GLU A 139 46.40 68.86 59.12
N ILE A 140 45.27 68.11 59.17
CA ILE A 140 45.13 66.74 59.72
C ILE A 140 44.54 65.82 58.66
N SER A 141 45.01 64.57 58.61
CA SER A 141 44.52 63.54 57.70
C SER A 141 44.63 62.12 58.28
N ALA A 142 43.61 61.28 58.13
CA ALA A 142 43.62 59.85 58.32
C ALA A 142 44.09 59.15 57.04
N SER A 143 44.81 58.04 57.17
CA SER A 143 45.19 57.17 56.06
C SER A 143 43.96 56.51 55.43
N GLU A 144 42.91 56.29 56.21
CA GLU A 144 41.62 55.79 55.73
C GLU A 144 40.50 56.36 56.61
N ASN A 145 39.41 56.78 55.98
CA ASN A 145 38.31 57.47 56.65
C ASN A 145 36.91 56.91 56.35
N ASN A 146 36.81 55.75 55.70
CA ASN A 146 35.54 55.09 55.43
C ASN A 146 35.68 53.57 55.46
N PHE A 147 35.07 52.91 56.45
CA PHE A 147 35.17 51.47 56.69
C PHE A 147 33.84 50.75 56.41
N GLN A 148 33.88 49.68 55.63
CA GLN A 148 32.78 48.73 55.46
C GLN A 148 33.18 47.40 56.10
N ILE A 149 32.43 46.95 57.09
CA ILE A 149 32.75 45.76 57.91
C ILE A 149 31.65 44.70 57.68
N PRO A 150 31.97 43.41 57.56
CA PRO A 150 30.95 42.39 57.34
C PRO A 150 30.00 42.24 58.54
N ALA A 151 28.83 41.64 58.29
CA ALA A 151 27.84 41.34 59.33
C ALA A 151 28.41 40.44 60.44
N ARG A 152 29.30 39.51 60.09
CA ARG A 152 29.97 38.54 60.97
C ARG A 152 31.39 38.29 60.46
N GLY A 153 32.29 37.87 61.34
CA GLY A 153 33.67 37.51 60.98
C GLY A 153 34.70 38.54 61.46
N GLU A 154 35.44 39.15 60.54
CA GLU A 154 36.43 40.17 60.84
C GLU A 154 35.75 41.51 61.11
N LEU A 155 35.64 41.89 62.38
CA LEU A 155 34.83 43.02 62.84
C LEU A 155 35.66 44.24 63.28
N THR A 156 36.92 44.30 62.87
CA THR A 156 37.88 45.33 63.32
C THR A 156 38.62 45.95 62.14
N ALA A 157 38.88 47.26 62.19
CA ALA A 157 39.76 47.95 61.24
C ALA A 157 40.69 48.94 61.96
N SER A 158 41.88 49.20 61.41
CA SER A 158 42.84 50.16 62.00
C SER A 158 43.45 51.05 60.92
N PHE A 159 43.73 52.30 61.26
CA PHE A 159 44.29 53.29 60.33
C PHE A 159 45.21 54.27 61.05
N GLU A 160 46.11 54.93 60.32
CA GLU A 160 47.02 55.93 60.87
C GLU A 160 46.46 57.35 60.67
N VAL A 161 46.87 58.30 61.51
CA VAL A 161 46.50 59.71 61.43
C VAL A 161 47.78 60.55 61.39
N LEU A 162 47.93 61.33 60.33
CA LEU A 162 49.00 62.28 60.12
C LEU A 162 48.48 63.69 60.36
N SER A 163 49.20 64.46 61.18
CA SER A 163 48.83 65.84 61.51
C SER A 163 50.08 66.69 61.58
N THR A 164 49.97 67.93 61.12
CA THR A 164 51.00 68.97 61.33
C THR A 164 51.01 69.50 62.77
N ASP A 165 50.05 69.08 63.59
CA ASP A 165 49.99 69.28 65.05
C ASP A 165 49.90 67.91 65.75
N GLU A 166 50.94 67.55 66.52
CA GLU A 166 51.06 66.23 67.16
C GLU A 166 50.03 66.00 68.29
N ASP A 167 49.40 67.05 68.82
CA ASP A 167 48.45 67.00 69.96
C ASP A 167 46.96 66.86 69.52
N TRP A 168 46.68 66.29 68.34
CA TRP A 168 45.31 66.10 67.83
C TRP A 168 44.46 65.17 68.73
N VAL A 169 43.12 65.17 68.60
CA VAL A 169 42.19 64.30 69.37
C VAL A 169 41.08 63.71 68.48
N TYR A 170 40.31 62.74 68.98
CA TYR A 170 39.10 62.24 68.31
C TYR A 170 37.83 62.36 69.16
N GLU A 171 36.67 62.51 68.52
CA GLU A 171 35.35 62.58 69.16
C GLU A 171 34.35 61.63 68.47
N THR A 172 33.77 60.70 69.24
CA THR A 172 32.76 59.75 68.76
C THR A 172 31.36 60.12 69.23
N LYS A 173 30.33 59.80 68.43
CA LYS A 173 28.92 59.78 68.88
C LYS A 173 28.63 58.47 69.60
N ALA A 174 27.72 58.46 70.58
CA ALA A 174 27.35 57.25 71.32
C ALA A 174 26.80 56.18 70.36
N CYS A 175 27.58 55.13 70.13
CA CYS A 175 27.24 54.03 69.23
C CYS A 175 27.56 52.71 69.95
N PRO A 176 26.56 51.95 70.41
CA PRO A 176 26.79 50.81 71.31
C PRO A 176 27.50 49.63 70.63
N TRP A 177 27.49 49.58 69.29
CA TRP A 177 28.13 48.52 68.50
C TRP A 177 29.49 48.94 67.94
N LEU A 178 30.01 50.14 68.23
CA LEU A 178 31.31 50.63 67.73
C LEU A 178 32.19 51.12 68.89
N LEU A 179 33.41 50.58 68.97
CA LEU A 179 34.48 51.02 69.87
C LEU A 179 35.61 51.66 69.05
N VAL A 180 36.13 52.83 69.48
CA VAL A 180 37.25 53.55 68.82
C VAL A 180 38.36 53.82 69.84
N GLU A 181 39.58 53.37 69.52
CA GLU A 181 40.76 53.45 70.38
C GLU A 181 41.93 54.11 69.64
N ARG A 182 42.74 54.93 70.34
CA ARG A 182 43.94 55.58 69.77
C ARG A 182 45.21 55.14 70.50
N ASP A 183 46.23 54.78 69.74
CA ASP A 183 47.60 54.56 70.21
C ASP A 183 48.59 55.38 69.35
N GLY A 184 49.05 56.51 69.89
CA GLY A 184 49.91 57.45 69.17
C GLY A 184 49.24 58.01 67.91
N LYS A 185 49.76 57.63 66.74
CA LYS A 185 49.19 57.99 65.44
C LYS A 185 48.15 56.99 64.92
N ASN A 186 47.98 55.83 65.54
CA ASN A 186 47.08 54.78 65.05
C ASN A 186 45.73 54.83 65.76
N VAL A 187 44.66 54.59 65.01
CA VAL A 187 43.29 54.48 65.51
C VAL A 187 42.71 53.13 65.09
N THR A 188 42.12 52.40 66.02
CA THR A 188 41.45 51.11 65.78
C THR A 188 39.96 51.24 66.07
N VAL A 189 39.12 50.69 65.17
CA VAL A 189 37.68 50.57 65.30
C VAL A 189 37.26 49.10 65.41
N THR A 190 36.39 48.77 66.37
CA THR A 190 35.88 47.40 66.61
C THR A 190 34.35 47.38 66.67
N LEU A 191 33.72 46.41 65.99
CA LEU A 191 32.26 46.30 65.87
C LEU A 191 31.69 45.01 66.50
N ASP A 192 30.45 45.08 67.01
CA ASP A 192 29.65 43.88 67.31
C ASP A 192 29.08 43.25 66.01
N PRO A 193 28.74 41.94 65.95
CA PRO A 193 28.08 41.35 64.79
C PRO A 193 26.69 41.94 64.51
N ASN A 194 26.27 41.97 63.23
CA ASN A 194 24.91 42.32 62.81
C ASN A 194 24.10 41.05 62.52
N GLU A 195 23.09 40.79 63.35
CA GLU A 195 22.21 39.61 63.16
C GLU A 195 20.95 39.91 62.35
N LYS A 196 20.76 41.16 61.91
CA LYS A 196 19.59 41.57 61.13
C LYS A 196 19.88 41.47 59.64
N ILE A 197 18.84 41.24 58.86
CA ILE A 197 18.89 41.18 57.39
C ILE A 197 18.97 42.57 56.71
N GLU A 198 19.34 43.63 57.45
CA GLU A 198 19.52 45.02 56.99
C GLU A 198 20.88 45.57 57.42
N ASP A 199 21.52 46.43 56.61
CA ASP A 199 22.83 47.05 56.89
C ASP A 199 22.72 48.16 57.98
N ARG A 200 23.81 48.52 58.66
CA ARG A 200 23.84 49.60 59.70
C ARG A 200 25.10 50.49 59.64
N GLU A 201 25.04 51.78 59.97
CA GLU A 201 26.17 52.73 59.83
C GLU A 201 26.31 53.81 60.94
N THR A 202 27.51 54.42 61.09
CA THR A 202 27.84 55.52 62.03
C THR A 202 29.08 56.35 61.60
N THR A 203 29.40 57.47 62.29
CA THR A 203 30.57 58.36 62.02
C THR A 203 31.22 58.92 63.30
N PHE A 204 32.51 59.32 63.23
CA PHE A 204 33.25 60.07 64.26
C PHE A 204 34.29 61.04 63.67
N GLU A 205 34.85 61.98 64.45
CA GLU A 205 35.75 63.05 63.96
C GLU A 205 37.15 63.00 64.58
N LEU A 206 38.19 63.37 63.81
CA LEU A 206 39.57 63.64 64.23
C LEU A 206 39.84 65.14 64.15
N ILE A 207 40.57 65.75 65.09
CA ILE A 207 40.69 67.22 65.21
C ILE A 207 42.11 67.65 65.64
N ALA A 208 42.76 68.55 64.88
CA ALA A 208 44.06 69.18 65.17
C ALA A 208 43.96 70.70 65.40
N GLY A 209 44.87 71.32 66.18
CA GLY A 209 44.89 72.76 66.47
C GLY A 209 43.89 73.23 67.53
N LYS A 210 43.39 72.29 68.36
CA LYS A 210 42.29 72.51 69.32
C LYS A 210 42.71 73.41 70.48
N GLY A 211 42.66 74.74 70.26
CA GLY A 211 42.98 75.77 71.27
C GLY A 211 43.56 77.07 70.70
N GLY A 212 44.03 77.08 69.45
CA GLY A 212 44.71 78.22 68.79
C GLY A 212 43.82 79.15 67.94
N GLY A 213 42.50 78.98 67.98
CA GLY A 213 41.54 79.84 67.29
C GLY A 213 41.07 79.40 65.90
N ASN A 214 41.67 78.36 65.29
CA ASN A 214 41.22 77.82 64.01
C ASN A 214 41.59 76.32 63.83
N PRO A 215 40.92 75.38 64.54
CA PRO A 215 41.20 73.95 64.39
C PRO A 215 40.70 73.38 63.06
N VAL A 216 41.35 72.33 62.56
CA VAL A 216 40.96 71.56 61.37
C VAL A 216 40.56 70.14 61.77
N SER A 217 39.56 69.56 61.11
CA SER A 217 39.06 68.22 61.42
C SER A 217 38.93 67.32 60.20
N GLU A 218 38.83 66.01 60.45
CA GLU A 218 38.48 65.00 59.46
C GLU A 218 37.49 63.95 60.00
N THR A 219 36.47 63.62 59.22
CA THR A 219 35.40 62.67 59.56
C THR A 219 35.73 61.25 59.12
N ILE A 220 35.48 60.27 60.00
CA ILE A 220 35.56 58.82 59.75
C ILE A 220 34.15 58.21 59.71
N ARG A 221 33.82 57.41 58.68
CA ARG A 221 32.55 56.66 58.54
C ARG A 221 32.76 55.16 58.72
N VAL A 222 31.82 54.48 59.36
CA VAL A 222 31.84 53.02 59.58
C VAL A 222 30.45 52.43 59.28
N THR A 223 30.37 51.48 58.35
CA THR A 223 29.17 50.75 57.94
C THR A 223 29.35 49.24 58.13
N GLN A 224 28.29 48.52 58.49
CA GLN A 224 28.28 47.07 58.68
C GLN A 224 27.14 46.37 57.92
N ASP A 225 27.46 45.27 57.22
CA ASP A 225 26.53 44.54 56.34
C ASP A 225 25.39 43.78 57.07
N ARG A 226 24.35 43.41 56.32
CA ARG A 226 23.23 42.53 56.72
C ARG A 226 23.58 41.04 56.83
N ALA A 227 22.86 40.30 57.68
CA ALA A 227 22.94 38.85 57.79
C ALA A 227 22.31 38.10 56.59
N ALA A 228 22.90 36.96 56.21
CA ALA A 228 22.38 36.09 55.15
C ALA A 228 21.09 35.34 55.55
N PHE A 229 20.21 35.10 54.58
CA PHE A 229 18.89 34.46 54.73
C PHE A 229 18.55 33.59 53.52
N ILE A 230 17.98 32.40 53.78
CA ILE A 230 17.44 31.51 52.76
C ILE A 230 16.24 30.70 53.29
N SER A 231 15.23 30.44 52.45
CA SER A 231 14.11 29.56 52.75
C SER A 231 13.57 28.84 51.49
N THR A 232 12.88 27.71 51.67
CA THR A 232 12.36 26.87 50.56
C THR A 232 10.89 26.48 50.79
N SER A 233 10.10 26.33 49.72
CA SER A 233 8.67 25.97 49.83
C SER A 233 8.43 24.53 50.30
N LEU A 234 9.38 23.63 50.04
CA LEU A 234 9.33 22.23 50.47
C LEU A 234 10.60 21.87 51.25
N LYS A 235 10.42 21.04 52.28
CA LYS A 235 11.53 20.43 53.05
C LYS A 235 11.77 18.97 52.67
N THR A 236 10.79 18.32 52.04
CA THR A 236 10.88 16.94 51.58
C THR A 236 10.25 16.76 50.20
N VAL A 237 10.84 15.90 49.37
CA VAL A 237 10.39 15.60 48.01
C VAL A 237 10.36 14.07 47.81
N PRO A 238 9.20 13.41 48.00
CA PRO A 238 9.12 11.95 47.86
C PRO A 238 8.86 11.52 46.41
N PHE A 239 9.51 10.47 45.94
CA PHE A 239 9.27 9.79 44.67
C PHE A 239 8.88 8.32 44.90
N ALA A 240 8.03 7.79 44.03
CA ALA A 240 7.84 6.34 43.93
C ALA A 240 9.06 5.69 43.24
N ALA A 241 9.20 4.37 43.38
CA ALA A 241 10.28 3.61 42.73
C ALA A 241 10.31 3.79 41.20
N THR A 242 9.15 4.00 40.57
CA THR A 242 8.98 4.25 39.13
C THR A 242 8.37 5.64 38.89
N PRO A 243 9.15 6.72 39.08
CA PRO A 243 8.66 8.10 39.02
C PRO A 243 8.31 8.50 37.58
N THR A 244 7.20 9.20 37.38
CA THR A 244 6.73 9.61 36.04
C THR A 244 6.82 11.11 35.78
N LYS A 245 7.00 11.94 36.82
CA LYS A 245 7.03 13.41 36.72
C LYS A 245 8.08 14.04 37.63
N ALA A 246 8.63 15.17 37.19
CA ALA A 246 9.45 16.05 38.02
C ALA A 246 8.59 16.78 39.07
N LYS A 247 9.24 17.30 40.12
CA LYS A 247 8.63 18.09 41.19
C LYS A 247 9.34 19.44 41.31
N GLU A 248 8.56 20.51 41.37
CA GLU A 248 9.09 21.87 41.51
C GLU A 248 9.01 22.37 42.96
N LEU A 249 9.98 23.19 43.36
CA LEU A 249 10.00 23.90 44.64
C LEU A 249 10.62 25.29 44.46
N SER A 250 10.17 26.28 45.25
CA SER A 250 10.65 27.66 45.19
C SER A 250 11.69 27.95 46.28
N VAL A 251 12.62 28.87 45.98
CA VAL A 251 13.73 29.27 46.87
C VAL A 251 13.71 30.80 47.04
N GLU A 252 13.67 31.27 48.28
CA GLU A 252 13.73 32.71 48.62
C GLU A 252 15.03 33.01 49.36
N SER A 253 15.84 33.96 48.88
CA SER A 253 17.10 34.37 49.52
C SER A 253 17.39 35.86 49.32
N ASN A 254 18.08 36.47 50.29
CA ASN A 254 18.56 37.86 50.21
C ASN A 254 20.03 37.97 49.69
N PHE A 255 20.65 36.85 49.37
CA PHE A 255 21.95 36.75 48.69
C PHE A 255 21.81 35.85 47.46
N GLU A 256 22.80 35.91 46.57
CA GLU A 256 22.94 34.86 45.55
C GLU A 256 23.12 33.50 46.24
N TRP A 257 22.49 32.49 45.65
CA TRP A 257 22.43 31.15 46.23
C TRP A 257 22.83 30.09 45.22
N GLU A 258 23.41 29.02 45.75
CA GLU A 258 23.82 27.83 45.02
C GLU A 258 23.26 26.59 45.72
N TYR A 259 23.23 25.46 45.02
CA TYR A 259 22.84 24.19 45.60
C TYR A 259 23.88 23.11 45.35
N THR A 260 23.98 22.18 46.30
CA THR A 260 24.81 20.99 46.20
C THR A 260 23.98 19.76 46.50
N LEU A 261 24.38 18.61 45.93
CA LEU A 261 23.77 17.32 46.21
C LEU A 261 24.71 16.49 47.10
N THR A 262 24.15 15.66 47.97
CA THR A 262 24.93 14.64 48.68
C THR A 262 25.61 13.71 47.66
N GLU A 263 26.84 13.28 47.94
CA GLU A 263 27.56 12.31 47.11
C GLU A 263 26.73 11.03 46.90
N GLY A 264 26.73 10.48 45.67
CA GLY A 264 25.91 9.30 45.30
C GLY A 264 24.47 9.63 44.86
N SER A 265 24.17 10.90 44.55
CA SER A 265 22.84 11.34 44.08
C SER A 265 22.68 11.32 42.56
N ASP A 266 23.46 10.53 41.81
CA ASP A 266 23.43 10.45 40.34
C ASP A 266 22.07 9.99 39.78
N TRP A 267 21.22 9.43 40.66
CA TRP A 267 19.85 9.04 40.34
C TRP A 267 18.85 10.22 40.35
N LEU A 268 19.28 11.42 40.74
CA LEU A 268 18.52 12.66 40.68
C LEU A 268 19.02 13.57 39.57
N THR A 269 18.10 14.23 38.89
CA THR A 269 18.38 15.41 38.07
C THR A 269 17.73 16.61 38.74
N VAL A 270 18.55 17.62 39.08
CA VAL A 270 18.09 18.88 39.67
C VAL A 270 18.46 20.01 38.72
N LYS A 271 17.49 20.86 38.38
CA LYS A 271 17.65 21.98 37.47
C LYS A 271 17.22 23.27 38.15
N ARG A 272 18.05 24.32 38.09
CA ARG A 272 17.70 25.67 38.56
C ARG A 272 16.65 26.29 37.64
N THR A 273 15.58 26.82 38.21
CA THR A 273 14.52 27.56 37.52
C THR A 273 14.55 29.02 37.98
N GLU A 274 13.76 29.90 37.36
CA GLU A 274 13.68 31.32 37.75
C GLU A 274 13.18 31.50 39.20
N GLU A 275 12.32 30.60 39.69
CA GLU A 275 11.71 30.68 41.02
C GLU A 275 12.31 29.69 42.05
N GLY A 276 13.19 28.76 41.64
CA GLY A 276 13.79 27.76 42.54
C GLY A 276 14.43 26.56 41.84
N LEU A 277 13.94 25.34 42.13
CA LEU A 277 14.48 24.06 41.61
C LEU A 277 13.38 23.14 41.02
N GLU A 278 13.68 22.49 39.89
CA GLU A 278 12.94 21.33 39.37
C GLU A 278 13.75 20.06 39.65
N VAL A 279 13.13 19.07 40.30
CA VAL A 279 13.77 17.81 40.73
C VAL A 279 13.08 16.64 40.04
N SER A 280 13.85 15.76 39.40
CA SER A 280 13.36 14.48 38.87
C SER A 280 14.30 13.33 39.26
N SER A 281 13.82 12.10 39.14
CA SER A 281 14.59 10.90 39.52
C SER A 281 14.43 9.79 38.48
N ILE A 282 15.46 8.98 38.29
CA ILE A 282 15.35 7.72 37.51
C ILE A 282 14.63 6.64 38.33
N ILE A 283 14.30 5.50 37.71
CA ILE A 283 13.75 4.33 38.41
C ILE A 283 14.72 3.89 39.53
N ASN A 284 14.19 3.55 40.70
CA ASN A 284 14.95 2.85 41.74
C ASN A 284 14.87 1.35 41.47
N PRO A 285 15.95 0.69 41.01
CA PRO A 285 15.94 -0.74 40.73
C PRO A 285 16.00 -1.59 42.01
N ASP A 286 16.33 -0.98 43.16
CA ASP A 286 16.56 -1.70 44.41
C ASP A 286 15.30 -1.83 45.25
N ALA A 287 15.14 -2.96 45.95
CA ALA A 287 14.05 -3.17 46.92
C ALA A 287 14.13 -2.20 48.11
N SER A 288 15.30 -1.62 48.36
CA SER A 288 15.52 -0.67 49.44
C SER A 288 15.15 0.74 48.99
N SER A 289 14.51 1.50 49.89
CA SER A 289 14.32 2.93 49.66
C SER A 289 15.65 3.67 49.71
N ARG A 290 15.79 4.72 48.91
CA ARG A 290 16.99 5.58 48.87
C ARG A 290 16.63 7.04 49.13
N SER A 291 17.59 7.83 49.56
CA SER A 291 17.40 9.25 49.85
C SER A 291 18.66 10.06 49.55
N ALA A 292 18.47 11.31 49.18
CA ALA A 292 19.52 12.30 48.96
C ALA A 292 19.11 13.63 49.60
N THR A 293 20.09 14.48 49.89
CA THR A 293 19.83 15.84 50.39
C THR A 293 20.31 16.86 49.36
N ILE A 294 19.43 17.80 49.03
CA ILE A 294 19.77 19.02 48.31
C ILE A 294 20.05 20.08 49.37
N THR A 295 21.29 20.59 49.44
CA THR A 295 21.67 21.67 50.36
C THR A 295 21.80 22.95 49.57
N ILE A 296 21.00 23.96 49.92
CA ILE A 296 21.02 25.27 49.29
C ILE A 296 21.69 26.26 50.23
N THR A 297 22.68 27.00 49.74
CA THR A 297 23.50 27.93 50.53
C THR A 297 23.48 29.32 49.91
N ALA A 298 23.31 30.34 50.73
CA ALA A 298 23.37 31.75 50.34
C ALA A 298 24.19 32.57 51.34
N GLY A 299 24.96 33.54 50.86
CA GLY A 299 25.75 34.41 51.72
C GLY A 299 26.93 35.07 51.02
N ASP A 300 27.86 35.63 51.79
CA ASP A 300 29.02 36.38 51.30
C ASP A 300 30.23 35.50 50.93
N GLY A 301 30.09 34.17 51.00
CA GLY A 301 31.18 33.22 50.77
C GLY A 301 32.20 33.13 51.91
N LYS A 302 31.97 33.83 53.04
CA LYS A 302 32.84 33.83 54.23
C LYS A 302 32.04 33.44 55.48
N ALA A 303 32.00 34.31 56.49
CA ALA A 303 31.39 34.00 57.79
C ALA A 303 29.89 34.31 57.85
N ASN A 304 29.32 34.99 56.85
CA ASN A 304 27.92 35.38 56.80
C ASN A 304 27.17 34.51 55.78
N MET A 305 26.87 33.28 56.18
CA MET A 305 26.23 32.25 55.35
C MET A 305 24.93 31.75 56.00
N ALA A 306 23.93 31.43 55.17
CA ALA A 306 22.70 30.74 55.53
C ALA A 306 22.52 29.49 54.67
N GLU A 307 22.05 28.39 55.27
CA GLU A 307 21.83 27.12 54.58
C GLU A 307 20.43 26.55 54.84
N GLN A 308 19.86 25.89 53.84
CA GLN A 308 18.62 25.13 53.95
C GLN A 308 18.76 23.79 53.24
N THR A 309 18.39 22.71 53.93
CA THR A 309 18.42 21.34 53.40
C THR A 309 17.03 20.84 53.01
N ILE A 310 16.96 20.13 51.89
CA ILE A 310 15.75 19.47 51.36
C ILE A 310 16.06 17.97 51.21
N THR A 311 15.23 17.12 51.80
CA THR A 311 15.40 15.66 51.67
C THR A 311 14.56 15.11 50.53
N VAL A 312 15.22 14.54 49.52
CA VAL A 312 14.57 13.79 48.45
C VAL A 312 14.60 12.32 48.82
N SER A 313 13.45 11.65 48.84
CA SER A 313 13.35 10.21 49.11
C SER A 313 12.71 9.49 47.95
N GLN A 314 13.12 8.25 47.70
CA GLN A 314 12.51 7.39 46.69
C GLN A 314 12.26 6.01 47.27
N THR A 315 11.04 5.49 47.13
CA THR A 315 10.68 4.17 47.64
C THR A 315 11.43 3.06 46.89
N GLY A 316 11.55 1.89 47.53
CA GLY A 316 12.13 0.69 46.92
C GLY A 316 11.19 0.03 45.91
N PHE A 317 11.76 -0.70 44.96
CA PHE A 317 11.04 -1.45 43.92
C PHE A 317 10.29 -2.64 44.51
N ASP A 318 9.00 -2.79 44.20
CA ASP A 318 8.20 -3.93 44.68
C ASP A 318 8.31 -5.13 43.73
N PHE A 319 9.25 -6.01 44.04
CA PHE A 319 9.48 -7.25 43.29
C PHE A 319 8.31 -8.24 43.34
N ASP A 320 7.39 -8.12 44.29
CA ASP A 320 6.23 -9.03 44.35
C ASP A 320 5.10 -8.58 43.41
N ALA A 321 5.09 -7.31 43.01
CA ALA A 321 4.04 -6.74 42.17
C ALA A 321 4.35 -6.86 40.67
N PHE A 322 3.34 -7.16 39.86
CA PHE A 322 3.38 -6.94 38.42
C PHE A 322 3.22 -5.45 38.14
N ILE A 323 4.17 -4.84 37.43
CA ILE A 323 4.22 -3.38 37.21
C ILE A 323 4.20 -3.08 35.72
N ILE A 324 3.21 -2.31 35.27
CA ILE A 324 2.90 -2.03 33.86
C ILE A 324 2.67 -0.54 33.61
N GLY A 325 3.23 -0.01 32.52
CA GLY A 325 3.07 1.37 32.07
C GLY A 325 1.94 1.52 31.06
N LEU A 326 0.99 2.40 31.37
CA LEU A 326 -0.19 2.71 30.57
C LEU A 326 -0.15 4.17 30.10
N ASN A 327 -0.11 4.40 28.79
CA ASN A 327 -0.28 5.70 28.17
C ASN A 327 -1.77 5.93 27.88
N VAL A 328 -2.45 6.64 28.79
CA VAL A 328 -3.89 6.91 28.71
C VAL A 328 -4.10 8.24 28.01
N THR A 329 -4.93 8.25 26.96
CA THR A 329 -5.10 9.43 26.09
C THR A 329 -6.49 10.03 26.26
N ALA A 330 -6.64 11.29 25.84
CA ALA A 330 -7.94 11.98 25.90
C ALA A 330 -9.02 11.31 25.02
N VAL A 331 -8.63 10.42 24.10
CA VAL A 331 -9.55 9.65 23.25
C VAL A 331 -10.27 8.57 24.05
N ASP A 332 -9.59 7.95 25.03
CA ASP A 332 -10.18 6.94 25.92
C ASP A 332 -9.45 6.94 27.26
N LEU A 333 -10.10 7.51 28.28
CA LEU A 333 -9.59 7.58 29.66
C LEU A 333 -9.76 6.27 30.44
N ARG A 334 -10.40 5.26 29.84
CA ARG A 334 -10.55 3.94 30.45
C ARG A 334 -9.28 3.12 30.22
N ALA A 335 -8.86 2.38 31.23
CA ALA A 335 -7.82 1.36 31.14
C ALA A 335 -8.36 0.00 31.58
N ARG A 336 -7.79 -1.06 31.02
CA ARG A 336 -8.10 -2.44 31.38
C ARG A 336 -6.82 -3.27 31.41
N LEU A 337 -6.63 -4.06 32.47
CA LEU A 337 -5.44 -4.91 32.61
C LEU A 337 -5.65 -6.30 31.97
N PRO A 338 -4.59 -6.90 31.40
CA PRO A 338 -4.69 -8.11 30.58
C PRO A 338 -4.76 -9.41 31.40
N PHE A 339 -5.64 -9.48 32.41
CA PHE A 339 -5.79 -10.65 33.27
C PHE A 339 -7.08 -11.41 32.92
N ASP A 340 -7.00 -12.46 32.11
CA ASP A 340 -8.20 -13.13 31.57
C ASP A 340 -8.93 -14.06 32.55
N LYS A 341 -8.30 -14.34 33.69
CA LYS A 341 -8.84 -15.20 34.74
C LYS A 341 -9.13 -14.38 36.00
N ALA A 342 -9.90 -14.98 36.90
CA ALA A 342 -10.09 -14.42 38.24
C ALA A 342 -8.71 -14.26 38.93
N ILE A 343 -8.50 -13.09 39.52
CA ILE A 343 -7.29 -12.74 40.26
C ILE A 343 -7.57 -12.71 41.76
N ASN A 344 -6.55 -12.48 42.58
CA ASN A 344 -6.71 -12.06 43.96
C ASN A 344 -5.58 -11.10 44.29
N ALA A 345 -5.79 -9.82 44.01
CA ALA A 345 -4.74 -8.83 44.04
C ALA A 345 -5.22 -7.48 44.57
N THR A 346 -4.26 -6.70 45.06
CA THR A 346 -4.39 -5.26 45.26
C THR A 346 -3.83 -4.56 44.03
N ILE A 347 -4.58 -3.60 43.47
CA ILE A 347 -4.20 -2.82 42.30
C ILE A 347 -4.02 -1.36 42.73
N ASP A 348 -2.81 -0.83 42.57
CA ASP A 348 -2.54 0.60 42.61
C ASP A 348 -2.53 1.11 41.17
N TRP A 349 -3.50 1.95 40.81
CA TRP A 349 -3.67 2.47 39.45
C TRP A 349 -2.71 3.62 39.11
N GLY A 350 -1.86 4.07 40.04
CA GLY A 350 -0.85 5.09 39.78
C GLY A 350 -1.37 6.53 39.71
N ASP A 351 -2.69 6.74 39.86
CA ASP A 351 -3.32 8.06 40.02
C ASP A 351 -3.68 8.38 41.48
N GLY A 352 -3.24 7.53 42.41
CA GLY A 352 -3.59 7.58 43.84
C GLY A 352 -4.79 6.69 44.22
N THR A 353 -5.45 6.05 43.24
CA THR A 353 -6.51 5.06 43.50
C THR A 353 -5.92 3.69 43.76
N ILE A 354 -6.25 3.12 44.93
CA ILE A 354 -5.88 1.75 45.31
C ILE A 354 -7.15 0.92 45.49
N GLU A 355 -7.24 -0.21 44.79
CA GLU A 355 -8.30 -1.21 44.92
C GLU A 355 -7.78 -2.48 45.58
N GLU A 356 -8.30 -2.80 46.77
CA GLU A 356 -7.96 -4.03 47.48
C GLU A 356 -8.94 -5.17 47.15
N ASN A 357 -8.47 -6.42 47.25
CA ASN A 357 -9.29 -7.64 47.08
C ASN A 357 -10.01 -7.74 45.72
N VAL A 358 -9.35 -7.29 44.65
CA VAL A 358 -9.87 -7.43 43.29
C VAL A 358 -9.88 -8.90 42.91
N THR A 359 -11.02 -9.40 42.43
CA THR A 359 -11.20 -10.83 42.10
C THR A 359 -11.71 -11.10 40.68
N THR A 360 -12.11 -10.06 39.96
CA THR A 360 -12.69 -10.15 38.62
C THR A 360 -11.60 -10.28 37.56
N ALA A 361 -11.94 -10.95 36.45
CA ALA A 361 -11.09 -10.95 35.26
C ALA A 361 -11.15 -9.58 34.56
N PHE A 362 -10.02 -9.19 33.97
CA PHE A 362 -9.78 -7.95 33.27
C PHE A 362 -10.25 -6.71 34.04
N PRO A 363 -9.65 -6.42 35.20
CA PRO A 363 -10.01 -5.26 36.01
C PRO A 363 -9.85 -3.96 35.21
N GLN A 364 -10.72 -2.99 35.50
CA GLN A 364 -10.89 -1.76 34.73
C GLN A 364 -10.82 -0.56 35.65
N HIS A 365 -10.28 0.54 35.14
CA HIS A 365 -10.27 1.84 35.80
C HIS A 365 -10.55 2.95 34.81
N THR A 366 -11.06 4.09 35.27
CA THR A 366 -11.25 5.28 34.45
C THR A 366 -10.50 6.44 35.10
N TYR A 367 -9.47 6.91 34.41
CA TYR A 367 -8.66 8.03 34.87
C TYR A 367 -9.39 9.36 34.68
N THR A 368 -9.02 10.35 35.49
CA THR A 368 -9.59 11.71 35.39
C THR A 368 -8.96 12.49 34.24
N ASP A 369 -7.65 12.33 34.03
CA ASP A 369 -6.87 13.08 33.06
C ASP A 369 -6.11 12.13 32.10
N PRO A 370 -5.79 12.57 30.88
CA PRO A 370 -4.88 11.83 30.01
C PRO A 370 -3.44 12.00 30.50
N ASP A 371 -2.74 10.90 30.73
CA ASP A 371 -1.37 10.89 31.21
C ASP A 371 -0.71 9.51 31.04
N TYR A 372 0.56 9.44 31.39
CA TYR A 372 1.28 8.19 31.59
C TYR A 372 1.16 7.71 33.04
N TYR A 373 0.54 6.55 33.23
CA TYR A 373 0.29 5.93 34.53
C TYR A 373 1.08 4.64 34.70
N VAL A 374 1.68 4.44 35.87
CA VAL A 374 2.35 3.18 36.23
C VAL A 374 1.45 2.44 37.21
N VAL A 375 0.91 1.30 36.76
CA VAL A 375 0.01 0.46 37.55
C VAL A 375 0.79 -0.67 38.21
N SER A 376 0.56 -0.89 39.50
CA SER A 376 1.18 -1.95 40.29
C SER A 376 0.13 -2.93 40.80
N VAL A 377 0.33 -4.23 40.57
CA VAL A 377 -0.61 -5.29 40.91
C VAL A 377 0.07 -6.32 41.80
N LYS A 378 -0.29 -6.35 43.08
CA LYS A 378 0.29 -7.24 44.08
C LYS A 378 -0.70 -8.32 44.53
N GLY A 379 -0.35 -9.59 44.32
CA GLY A 379 -1.18 -10.74 44.67
C GLY A 379 -1.17 -11.80 43.58
N THR A 380 -2.19 -12.65 43.52
CA THR A 380 -2.23 -13.77 42.59
C THR A 380 -2.82 -13.37 41.24
N VAL A 381 -2.04 -13.51 40.17
CA VAL A 381 -2.46 -13.34 38.77
C VAL A 381 -2.01 -14.59 38.01
N PRO A 382 -2.91 -15.56 37.75
CA PRO A 382 -2.49 -16.86 37.21
C PRO A 382 -2.19 -16.86 35.70
N SER A 383 -2.63 -15.84 34.95
CA SER A 383 -2.56 -15.79 33.49
C SER A 383 -2.61 -14.34 32.97
N LEU A 384 -1.83 -14.05 31.93
CA LEU A 384 -1.94 -12.82 31.13
C LEU A 384 -2.44 -13.14 29.72
N ASN A 385 -3.45 -12.41 29.26
CA ASN A 385 -3.97 -12.50 27.88
C ASN A 385 -4.66 -11.20 27.45
N SER A 386 -4.25 -10.64 26.31
CA SER A 386 -4.77 -9.38 25.76
C SER A 386 -5.82 -9.55 24.64
N THR A 387 -6.15 -10.78 24.24
CA THR A 387 -7.00 -11.07 23.06
C THR A 387 -8.38 -10.42 23.16
N ASN A 388 -8.94 -10.34 24.36
CA ASN A 388 -10.26 -9.74 24.63
C ASN A 388 -10.16 -8.46 25.48
N LEU A 389 -9.02 -7.77 25.43
CA LEU A 389 -8.78 -6.56 26.22
C LEU A 389 -9.62 -5.37 25.71
N ASN A 390 -9.80 -5.27 24.40
CA ASN A 390 -10.46 -4.15 23.73
C ASN A 390 -11.97 -4.08 24.07
N LEU A 391 -12.44 -2.89 24.48
CA LEU A 391 -13.83 -2.61 24.83
C LEU A 391 -14.64 -2.17 23.61
N GLY A 392 -14.80 -3.06 22.62
CA GLY A 392 -15.55 -2.81 21.38
C GLY A 392 -14.70 -2.33 20.20
N TYR A 393 -15.34 -2.10 19.05
CA TYR A 393 -14.66 -1.90 17.76
C TYR A 393 -13.80 -0.62 17.64
N ASN A 394 -14.03 0.40 18.48
CA ASN A 394 -13.39 1.71 18.34
C ASN A 394 -12.31 2.00 19.41
N TYR A 395 -12.05 1.07 20.33
CA TYR A 395 -11.20 1.30 21.50
C TYR A 395 -10.11 0.22 21.59
N ALA A 396 -8.87 0.59 21.29
CA ALA A 396 -7.71 -0.30 21.34
C ALA A 396 -6.99 -0.15 22.69
N GLN A 397 -7.53 -0.78 23.72
CA GLN A 397 -6.96 -0.79 25.08
C GLN A 397 -5.53 -1.38 25.09
N THR A 398 -5.24 -2.31 24.18
CA THR A 398 -3.88 -2.85 23.98
C THR A 398 -2.85 -1.78 23.60
N ASN A 399 -3.25 -0.69 22.94
CA ASN A 399 -2.34 0.39 22.52
C ASN A 399 -1.92 1.30 23.68
N GLN A 400 -2.60 1.25 24.82
CA GLN A 400 -2.19 2.01 26.00
C GLN A 400 -0.98 1.35 26.68
N ILE A 401 -0.79 0.04 26.52
CA ILE A 401 0.32 -0.68 27.16
C ILE A 401 1.61 -0.37 26.39
N THR A 402 2.56 0.27 27.07
CA THR A 402 3.79 0.79 26.44
C THR A 402 5.07 0.21 27.04
N GLU A 403 5.05 -0.19 28.31
CA GLU A 403 6.23 -0.78 28.98
C GLU A 403 5.81 -1.78 30.07
N ILE A 404 6.61 -2.83 30.25
CA ILE A 404 6.55 -3.72 31.44
C ILE A 404 7.77 -3.47 32.29
N PHE A 405 7.56 -3.04 33.55
CA PHE A 405 8.63 -2.76 34.50
C PHE A 405 8.97 -3.96 35.38
N ASN A 406 7.99 -4.81 35.71
CA ASN A 406 8.20 -6.01 36.52
C ASN A 406 7.13 -7.07 36.25
N TRP A 407 7.51 -8.35 36.31
CA TRP A 407 6.59 -9.48 36.17
C TRP A 407 5.94 -9.91 37.50
N GLY A 408 6.65 -9.69 38.61
CA GLY A 408 6.15 -9.92 39.96
C GLY A 408 6.04 -11.39 40.37
N ARG A 409 5.95 -11.64 41.68
CA ARG A 409 5.70 -12.98 42.26
C ARG A 409 4.21 -13.31 42.28
N THR A 410 3.57 -13.26 41.11
CA THR A 410 2.12 -13.32 40.97
C THR A 410 1.54 -14.74 40.81
N GLY A 411 2.41 -15.74 40.63
CA GLY A 411 2.00 -17.14 40.45
C GLY A 411 1.54 -17.47 39.03
N LEU A 412 2.17 -16.86 38.02
CA LEU A 412 1.86 -17.11 36.61
C LEU A 412 2.07 -18.57 36.22
N THR A 413 1.09 -19.09 35.47
CA THR A 413 1.15 -20.45 34.90
C THR A 413 1.01 -20.46 33.39
N SER A 414 0.60 -19.34 32.79
CA SER A 414 0.36 -19.19 31.35
C SER A 414 0.59 -17.75 30.90
N MET A 415 1.30 -17.59 29.79
CA MET A 415 1.46 -16.33 29.05
C MET A 415 0.75 -16.39 27.69
N ALA A 416 -0.20 -17.31 27.52
CA ALA A 416 -0.93 -17.46 26.26
C ALA A 416 -1.71 -16.18 25.92
N GLY A 417 -1.36 -15.53 24.81
CA GLY A 417 -1.93 -14.27 24.34
C GLY A 417 -1.49 -13.04 25.16
N ALA A 418 -0.50 -13.16 26.04
CA ALA A 418 -0.01 -12.07 26.87
C ALA A 418 0.51 -10.93 25.99
N LEU A 419 -0.01 -9.72 26.19
CA LEU A 419 0.44 -8.53 25.45
C LEU A 419 0.29 -8.61 23.93
N LYS A 420 -0.55 -9.54 23.43
CA LYS A 420 -0.94 -9.58 22.03
C LYS A 420 -1.57 -8.25 21.59
N GLN A 421 -1.21 -7.77 20.40
CA GLN A 421 -1.65 -6.52 19.79
C GLN A 421 -1.32 -5.25 20.59
N CYS A 422 -0.36 -5.31 21.52
CA CYS A 422 0.17 -4.12 22.19
C CYS A 422 1.16 -3.42 21.26
N THR A 423 0.63 -2.79 20.20
CA THR A 423 1.43 -2.23 19.09
C THR A 423 2.34 -1.06 19.49
N PHE A 424 2.13 -0.47 20.67
CA PHE A 424 2.94 0.59 21.25
C PHE A 424 3.87 0.11 22.38
N LEU A 425 3.96 -1.21 22.61
CA LEU A 425 4.90 -1.78 23.57
C LEU A 425 6.32 -1.62 23.06
N THR A 426 7.10 -0.75 23.69
CA THR A 426 8.50 -0.46 23.31
C THR A 426 9.49 -1.32 24.07
N LYS A 427 9.14 -1.76 25.29
CA LYS A 427 10.09 -2.43 26.19
C LYS A 427 9.41 -3.39 27.16
N VAL A 428 10.12 -4.47 27.48
CA VAL A 428 9.74 -5.47 28.48
C VAL A 428 10.88 -5.67 29.49
N ALA A 429 10.55 -6.07 30.72
CA ALA A 429 11.55 -6.32 31.77
C ALA A 429 12.09 -7.75 31.72
N THR A 430 13.33 -7.96 32.20
CA THR A 430 13.87 -9.28 32.55
C THR A 430 13.05 -9.90 33.70
N ASP A 431 12.89 -11.22 33.73
CA ASP A 431 12.32 -11.91 34.89
C ASP A 431 13.33 -11.97 36.04
N GLN A 432 13.20 -11.06 37.00
CA GLN A 432 14.04 -11.01 38.20
C GLN A 432 13.41 -11.73 39.41
N THR A 433 12.23 -12.32 39.22
CA THR A 433 11.35 -12.74 40.32
C THR A 433 10.92 -14.19 40.25
N GLU A 434 11.49 -14.93 39.30
CA GLU A 434 11.06 -16.29 38.95
C GLU A 434 9.58 -16.35 38.55
N ALA A 435 9.06 -15.26 37.97
CA ALA A 435 7.67 -15.13 37.57
C ALA A 435 7.26 -16.22 36.58
N PHE A 436 8.19 -16.65 35.72
CA PHE A 436 7.95 -17.66 34.69
C PHE A 436 8.22 -19.10 35.14
N ALA A 437 8.58 -19.35 36.41
CA ALA A 437 8.95 -20.67 36.92
C ALA A 437 7.89 -21.76 36.71
N GLN A 438 6.60 -21.40 36.71
CA GLN A 438 5.49 -22.33 36.48
C GLN A 438 4.79 -22.12 35.13
N VAL A 439 5.31 -21.22 34.28
CA VAL A 439 4.71 -20.91 32.97
C VAL A 439 5.01 -22.03 31.98
N THR A 440 3.96 -22.57 31.39
CA THR A 440 4.06 -23.67 30.43
C THR A 440 3.95 -23.23 28.97
N THR A 441 3.49 -22.00 28.70
CA THR A 441 3.22 -21.51 27.35
C THR A 441 3.37 -20.00 27.22
N PHE A 442 3.99 -19.56 26.13
CA PHE A 442 4.02 -18.20 25.59
C PHE A 442 3.30 -18.12 24.22
N TYR A 443 2.36 -19.04 23.96
CA TYR A 443 1.57 -19.06 22.71
C TYR A 443 0.95 -17.68 22.43
N GLU A 444 1.31 -17.04 21.32
CA GLU A 444 0.88 -15.70 20.92
C GLU A 444 1.13 -14.58 21.96
N ALA A 445 2.02 -14.80 22.94
CA ALA A 445 2.58 -13.69 23.69
C ALA A 445 3.24 -12.70 22.70
N PHE A 446 3.26 -11.40 22.99
CA PHE A 446 3.88 -10.33 22.17
C PHE A 446 3.59 -10.30 20.66
N ASN A 447 2.64 -11.09 20.17
CA ASN A 447 2.21 -11.10 18.78
C ASN A 447 1.63 -9.72 18.44
N HIS A 448 2.07 -9.08 17.34
CA HIS A 448 1.74 -7.68 17.03
C HIS A 448 2.19 -6.65 18.09
N CYS A 449 3.37 -6.86 18.69
CA CYS A 449 4.11 -5.79 19.37
C CYS A 449 5.02 -5.09 18.35
N ASP A 450 4.38 -4.36 17.44
CA ASP A 450 4.98 -3.89 16.18
C ASP A 450 6.28 -3.09 16.36
N ILE A 451 6.41 -2.30 17.44
CA ILE A 451 7.56 -1.42 17.73
C ILE A 451 8.50 -1.95 18.83
N LEU A 452 8.35 -3.20 19.26
CA LEU A 452 9.24 -3.81 20.26
C LEU A 452 10.62 -4.05 19.64
N GLU A 453 11.63 -3.28 20.06
CA GLU A 453 12.96 -3.29 19.42
C GLU A 453 13.88 -4.40 19.94
N GLU A 454 13.80 -4.71 21.24
CA GLU A 454 14.70 -5.64 21.91
C GLU A 454 14.00 -6.49 22.99
N ILE A 455 14.53 -7.69 23.21
CA ILE A 455 14.18 -8.55 24.35
C ILE A 455 15.37 -8.51 25.31
N PRO A 456 15.16 -8.23 26.60
CA PRO A 456 16.26 -8.10 27.54
C PRO A 456 16.91 -9.46 27.84
N ASP A 457 18.20 -9.44 28.17
CA ASP A 457 18.92 -10.63 28.62
C ASP A 457 18.26 -11.26 29.86
N GLY A 458 18.28 -12.59 29.94
CA GLY A 458 17.68 -13.36 31.02
C GLY A 458 16.15 -13.40 31.03
N PHE A 459 15.47 -12.89 30.01
CA PHE A 459 13.99 -12.79 29.97
C PHE A 459 13.26 -14.10 30.31
N LEU A 460 13.76 -15.26 29.86
CA LEU A 460 13.16 -16.58 30.11
C LEU A 460 14.04 -17.49 30.98
N ASP A 461 15.00 -16.93 31.75
CA ASP A 461 15.94 -17.74 32.54
C ASP A 461 15.26 -18.63 33.59
N HIS A 462 14.08 -18.21 34.06
CA HIS A 462 13.30 -18.97 35.04
C HIS A 462 12.20 -19.82 34.40
N ALA A 463 11.99 -19.79 33.08
CA ALA A 463 10.90 -20.49 32.39
C ALA A 463 11.15 -22.01 32.21
N VAL A 464 11.47 -22.73 33.28
CA VAL A 464 11.89 -24.14 33.26
C VAL A 464 10.80 -25.13 32.88
N GLU A 465 9.52 -24.75 33.03
CA GLU A 465 8.35 -25.55 32.66
C GLU A 465 7.80 -25.23 31.26
N LEU A 466 8.45 -24.31 30.52
CA LEU A 466 7.99 -23.85 29.21
C LEU A 466 8.00 -24.99 28.18
N LYS A 467 6.84 -25.21 27.56
CA LYS A 467 6.64 -26.21 26.50
C LYS A 467 6.45 -25.60 25.11
N THR A 468 5.86 -24.41 25.02
CA THR A 468 5.59 -23.79 23.72
C THR A 468 5.77 -22.28 23.74
N ALA A 469 6.45 -21.75 22.73
CA ALA A 469 6.64 -20.32 22.44
C ALA A 469 6.11 -19.97 21.04
N GLU A 470 5.04 -20.64 20.62
CA GLU A 470 4.46 -20.46 19.30
C GLU A 470 3.96 -19.03 19.07
N SER A 471 4.33 -18.42 17.95
CA SER A 471 3.95 -17.06 17.56
C SER A 471 4.31 -15.96 18.59
N MET A 472 5.26 -16.24 19.50
CA MET A 472 5.63 -15.40 20.65
C MET A 472 6.16 -13.99 20.28
N PHE A 473 6.65 -13.76 19.08
CA PHE A 473 7.07 -12.43 18.61
C PHE A 473 6.62 -12.21 17.17
N GLN A 474 5.63 -12.95 16.71
CA GLN A 474 5.18 -12.85 15.33
C GLN A 474 4.62 -11.43 15.08
N PHE A 475 5.03 -10.82 13.96
CA PHE A 475 4.73 -9.43 13.60
C PHE A 475 5.33 -8.36 14.54
N ALA A 476 6.32 -8.68 15.39
CA ALA A 476 7.12 -7.66 16.05
C ALA A 476 8.12 -7.05 15.05
N TYR A 477 7.61 -6.12 14.22
CA TYR A 477 8.31 -5.65 13.02
C TYR A 477 9.65 -4.97 13.32
N GLU A 478 9.81 -4.27 14.44
CA GLU A 478 11.07 -3.61 14.81
C GLU A 478 12.05 -4.51 15.60
N LEU A 479 11.67 -5.75 15.93
CA LEU A 479 12.54 -6.67 16.67
C LEU A 479 13.70 -7.13 15.78
N LYS A 480 14.89 -6.57 16.01
CA LYS A 480 16.09 -6.78 15.17
C LYS A 480 17.04 -7.85 15.70
N LYS A 481 17.04 -8.07 17.01
CA LYS A 481 17.91 -9.01 17.72
C LYS A 481 17.17 -9.69 18.86
N VAL A 482 17.63 -10.88 19.23
CA VAL A 482 17.16 -11.62 20.40
C VAL A 482 18.37 -12.12 21.20
N PRO A 483 18.27 -12.24 22.54
CA PRO A 483 19.33 -12.80 23.37
C PRO A 483 19.75 -14.20 22.90
N ALA A 484 21.05 -14.48 22.88
CA ALA A 484 21.59 -15.76 22.43
C ALA A 484 21.13 -16.95 23.31
N ASP A 485 20.86 -16.68 24.58
CA ASP A 485 20.46 -17.66 25.60
C ASP A 485 18.95 -17.68 25.86
N LEU A 486 18.14 -17.00 25.04
CA LEU A 486 16.69 -16.80 25.26
C LEU A 486 15.94 -18.09 25.62
N PHE A 487 16.29 -19.25 25.05
CA PHE A 487 15.63 -20.53 25.34
C PHE A 487 16.48 -21.52 26.16
N HIS A 488 17.67 -21.14 26.65
CA HIS A 488 18.63 -22.09 27.24
C HIS A 488 18.12 -22.80 28.50
N LYS A 489 17.22 -22.17 29.25
CA LYS A 489 16.64 -22.74 30.48
C LYS A 489 15.33 -23.50 30.26
N ALA A 490 14.75 -23.43 29.06
CA ALA A 490 13.50 -24.08 28.69
C ALA A 490 13.73 -25.50 28.17
N ALA A 491 14.26 -26.41 29.00
CA ALA A 491 14.61 -27.77 28.58
C ALA A 491 13.41 -28.63 28.10
N LYS A 492 12.18 -28.23 28.47
CA LYS A 492 10.92 -28.89 28.09
C LYS A 492 10.27 -28.28 26.83
N LEU A 493 10.92 -27.33 26.16
CA LEU A 493 10.39 -26.64 24.99
C LEU A 493 10.20 -27.62 23.82
N GLU A 494 8.96 -27.81 23.41
CA GLU A 494 8.52 -28.72 22.34
C GLU A 494 8.29 -27.96 21.02
N SER A 495 7.86 -26.69 21.06
CA SER A 495 7.45 -25.93 19.86
C SER A 495 7.80 -24.44 19.90
N VAL A 496 8.33 -23.92 18.79
CA VAL A 496 8.61 -22.50 18.51
C VAL A 496 8.01 -22.06 17.17
N ARG A 497 6.97 -22.77 16.72
CA ARG A 497 6.32 -22.48 15.43
C ARG A 497 5.91 -21.02 15.31
N ASN A 498 6.26 -20.38 14.20
CA ASN A 498 6.08 -18.96 13.90
C ASN A 498 6.70 -17.97 14.92
N ALA A 499 7.54 -18.40 15.89
CA ALA A 499 7.92 -17.55 17.02
C ALA A 499 8.48 -16.17 16.60
N PHE A 500 9.27 -16.10 15.53
CA PHE A 500 9.89 -14.87 15.02
C PHE A 500 9.41 -14.48 13.62
N ALA A 501 8.28 -15.04 13.17
CA ALA A 501 7.80 -14.79 11.81
C ALA A 501 7.42 -13.30 11.64
N TYR A 502 7.81 -12.71 10.51
CA TYR A 502 7.57 -11.30 10.18
C TYR A 502 8.21 -10.28 11.15
N THR A 503 9.32 -10.65 11.79
CA THR A 503 10.17 -9.71 12.55
C THR A 503 11.27 -9.11 11.67
N SER A 504 12.03 -8.14 12.18
CA SER A 504 13.24 -7.63 11.52
C SER A 504 14.53 -8.35 11.95
N LEU A 505 14.42 -9.58 12.49
CA LEU A 505 15.56 -10.32 13.01
C LEU A 505 16.65 -10.52 11.94
N GLU A 506 17.88 -10.05 12.22
CA GLU A 506 18.99 -10.05 11.25
C GLU A 506 19.99 -11.21 11.44
N GLU A 507 20.11 -11.71 12.67
CA GLU A 507 21.05 -12.75 13.07
C GLU A 507 20.43 -13.66 14.15
N VAL A 508 20.95 -14.88 14.26
CA VAL A 508 20.61 -15.85 15.32
C VAL A 508 21.89 -16.54 15.75
N ASP A 509 22.01 -16.80 17.05
CA ASP A 509 23.20 -17.46 17.63
C ASP A 509 23.30 -18.94 17.22
N GLU A 510 24.52 -19.49 17.20
CA GLU A 510 24.72 -20.89 16.81
C GLU A 510 24.15 -21.90 17.81
N ASP A 511 24.10 -21.55 19.09
CA ASP A 511 23.64 -22.39 20.20
C ASP A 511 22.21 -22.03 20.66
N PHE A 512 21.47 -21.24 19.86
CA PHE A 512 20.16 -20.69 20.22
C PHE A 512 19.14 -21.75 20.67
N PHE A 513 19.12 -22.94 20.04
CA PHE A 513 18.28 -24.08 20.44
C PHE A 513 19.05 -25.26 21.06
N ALA A 514 20.33 -25.07 21.41
CA ALA A 514 21.20 -26.18 21.81
C ALA A 514 20.77 -26.91 23.11
N HIS A 515 19.96 -26.26 23.94
CA HIS A 515 19.51 -26.75 25.25
C HIS A 515 18.05 -27.22 25.27
N ASN A 516 17.41 -27.36 24.10
CA ASN A 516 16.00 -27.74 23.96
C ASN A 516 15.85 -29.13 23.30
N PRO A 517 16.20 -30.23 23.99
CA PRO A 517 16.23 -31.58 23.40
C PRO A 517 14.84 -32.11 23.02
N GLU A 518 13.78 -31.52 23.57
CA GLU A 518 12.39 -31.87 23.31
C GLU A 518 11.81 -31.14 22.08
N LEU A 519 12.54 -30.17 21.51
CA LEU A 519 12.07 -29.34 20.40
C LEU A 519 11.81 -30.19 19.15
N SER A 520 10.57 -30.19 18.68
CA SER A 520 10.13 -30.91 17.50
C SER A 520 9.48 -30.02 16.44
N ASN A 521 8.81 -28.94 16.83
CA ASN A 521 8.09 -28.07 15.89
C ASN A 521 8.74 -26.70 15.75
N VAL A 522 9.41 -26.47 14.62
CA VAL A 522 10.04 -25.19 14.25
C VAL A 522 9.37 -24.52 13.06
N THR A 523 8.26 -25.06 12.56
CA THR A 523 7.64 -24.61 11.30
C THR A 523 7.41 -23.09 11.29
N VAL A 524 7.73 -22.43 10.16
CA VAL A 524 7.57 -20.98 9.96
C VAL A 524 8.38 -20.08 10.93
N CYS A 525 9.21 -20.64 11.83
CA CYS A 525 9.79 -19.90 12.96
C CYS A 525 10.50 -18.59 12.55
N PHE A 526 11.25 -18.59 11.44
CA PHE A 526 11.97 -17.44 10.93
C PHE A 526 11.41 -16.87 9.61
N SER A 527 10.17 -17.22 9.22
CA SER A 527 9.62 -16.74 7.94
C SER A 527 9.52 -15.21 7.90
N ASN A 528 9.84 -14.62 6.75
CA ASN A 528 9.77 -13.18 6.49
C ASN A 528 10.59 -12.33 7.47
N THR A 529 11.67 -12.90 8.03
CA THR A 529 12.69 -12.17 8.79
C THR A 529 13.69 -11.44 7.88
N LYS A 530 14.72 -10.83 8.46
CA LYS A 530 15.84 -10.18 7.76
C LYS A 530 17.16 -10.93 7.95
N LEU A 531 17.10 -12.23 8.27
CA LEU A 531 18.30 -13.05 8.49
C LEU A 531 19.24 -12.95 7.29
N LYS A 532 20.50 -12.59 7.56
CA LYS A 532 21.55 -12.49 6.54
C LYS A 532 22.21 -13.85 6.30
N THR A 533 22.39 -14.62 7.37
CA THR A 533 22.98 -15.96 7.38
C THR A 533 22.27 -16.83 8.42
N VAL A 534 22.40 -18.14 8.30
CA VAL A 534 21.95 -19.11 9.32
C VAL A 534 23.17 -19.89 9.82
N PRO A 535 23.38 -20.03 11.15
CA PRO A 535 24.47 -20.83 11.69
C PRO A 535 24.29 -22.33 11.41
N GLU A 536 25.37 -23.04 11.08
CA GLU A 536 25.33 -24.48 10.76
C GLU A 536 24.79 -25.35 11.92
N LYS A 537 25.05 -24.97 13.17
CA LYS A 537 24.68 -25.76 14.36
C LYS A 537 23.30 -25.43 14.95
N LEU A 538 22.54 -24.52 14.35
CA LEU A 538 21.28 -24.00 14.90
C LEU A 538 20.32 -25.12 15.36
N PHE A 539 20.23 -26.22 14.63
CA PHE A 539 19.37 -27.37 14.95
C PHE A 539 20.14 -28.63 15.38
N ALA A 540 21.45 -28.55 15.65
CA ALA A 540 22.29 -29.74 15.84
C ALA A 540 21.95 -30.58 17.07
N LYS A 541 21.23 -30.01 18.05
CA LYS A 541 20.84 -30.68 19.31
C LYS A 541 19.34 -30.98 19.39
N ASN A 542 18.60 -30.85 18.28
CA ASN A 542 17.15 -31.01 18.24
C ASN A 542 16.77 -32.16 17.29
N PRO A 543 17.05 -33.43 17.66
CA PRO A 543 16.86 -34.58 16.77
C PRO A 543 15.38 -34.94 16.54
N LYS A 544 14.46 -34.37 17.32
CA LYS A 544 13.01 -34.61 17.22
C LYS A 544 12.32 -33.73 16.18
N ILE A 545 13.03 -32.77 15.58
CA ILE A 545 12.48 -31.95 14.49
C ILE A 545 12.27 -32.84 13.27
N ASP A 546 11.00 -33.01 12.89
CA ASP A 546 10.57 -33.79 11.74
C ASP A 546 10.05 -32.93 10.57
N ASP A 547 9.67 -31.67 10.82
CA ASP A 547 9.12 -30.78 9.78
C ASP A 547 9.81 -29.39 9.75
N PHE A 548 10.47 -29.07 8.63
CA PHE A 548 11.08 -27.76 8.37
C PHE A 548 10.19 -26.84 7.51
N SER A 549 8.88 -27.12 7.47
CA SER A 549 7.96 -26.36 6.64
C SER A 549 8.04 -24.86 6.89
N SER A 550 8.30 -24.12 5.81
CA SER A 550 8.35 -22.66 5.73
C SER A 550 9.37 -21.95 6.64
N VAL A 551 10.29 -22.66 7.31
CA VAL A 551 11.16 -22.08 8.35
C VAL A 551 11.92 -20.83 7.88
N PHE A 552 12.38 -20.80 6.63
CA PHE A 552 13.13 -19.69 6.03
C PHE A 552 12.41 -19.05 4.83
N THR A 553 11.08 -19.16 4.75
CA THR A 553 10.26 -18.56 3.67
C THR A 553 10.37 -17.04 3.69
N GLY A 554 10.46 -16.40 2.52
CA GLY A 554 10.34 -14.96 2.35
C GLY A 554 11.54 -14.15 2.84
N ILE A 555 12.63 -14.79 3.25
CA ILE A 555 13.84 -14.10 3.73
C ILE A 555 14.67 -13.63 2.53
N LEU A 556 14.36 -12.44 2.02
CA LEU A 556 15.01 -11.85 0.83
C LEU A 556 16.51 -11.56 1.01
N THR A 557 16.97 -11.42 2.26
CA THR A 557 18.37 -11.16 2.63
C THR A 557 19.23 -12.42 2.73
N LEU A 558 18.62 -13.61 2.79
CA LEU A 558 19.34 -14.87 2.96
C LEU A 558 19.86 -15.37 1.61
N GLU A 559 21.13 -15.11 1.30
CA GLU A 559 21.73 -15.46 0.01
C GLU A 559 22.36 -16.87 -0.04
N THR A 560 22.73 -17.42 1.11
CA THR A 560 23.39 -18.74 1.25
C THR A 560 22.88 -19.50 2.47
N ILE A 561 22.95 -20.83 2.44
CA ILE A 561 22.63 -21.71 3.58
C ILE A 561 23.81 -22.68 3.83
N PRO A 562 24.17 -23.02 5.08
CA PRO A 562 25.24 -23.98 5.35
C PRO A 562 24.83 -25.42 4.98
N GLU A 563 25.81 -26.25 4.59
CA GLU A 563 25.58 -27.60 4.08
C GLU A 563 24.96 -28.55 5.13
N ASN A 564 25.37 -28.45 6.40
CA ASN A 564 24.98 -29.40 7.44
C ASN A 564 23.83 -28.94 8.35
N ILE A 565 23.09 -27.88 7.98
CA ILE A 565 22.00 -27.33 8.82
C ILE A 565 20.94 -28.37 9.21
N PHE A 566 20.69 -29.36 8.35
CA PHE A 566 19.71 -30.44 8.56
C PHE A 566 20.34 -31.81 8.86
N ALA A 567 21.65 -31.85 9.14
CA ALA A 567 22.39 -33.11 9.24
C ALA A 567 21.98 -33.98 10.44
N ASN A 568 21.34 -33.40 11.46
CA ASN A 568 20.97 -34.07 12.71
C ASN A 568 19.46 -34.40 12.79
N GLN A 569 18.72 -34.30 11.68
CA GLN A 569 17.28 -34.59 11.60
C GLN A 569 16.99 -35.80 10.70
N PRO A 570 17.42 -37.03 11.07
CA PRO A 570 17.22 -38.22 10.26
C PRO A 570 15.74 -38.60 10.11
N GLU A 571 14.90 -38.13 11.03
CA GLU A 571 13.45 -38.37 11.06
C GLU A 571 12.66 -37.34 10.25
N CYS A 572 13.31 -36.31 9.67
CA CYS A 572 12.61 -35.27 8.92
C CYS A 572 11.86 -35.81 7.70
N ASP A 573 10.57 -35.47 7.63
CA ASP A 573 9.62 -35.93 6.61
C ASP A 573 9.23 -34.84 5.59
N SER A 574 9.45 -33.55 5.89
CA SER A 574 8.98 -32.43 5.07
C SER A 574 9.91 -31.21 5.07
N PHE A 575 10.14 -30.67 3.87
CA PHE A 575 10.77 -29.37 3.61
C PHE A 575 9.83 -28.43 2.82
N TYR A 576 8.52 -28.58 3.00
CA TYR A 576 7.52 -27.79 2.28
C TYR A 576 7.73 -26.28 2.46
N TYR A 577 7.87 -25.52 1.36
CA TYR A 577 8.13 -24.07 1.38
C TYR A 577 9.39 -23.57 2.11
N THR A 578 10.27 -24.45 2.63
CA THR A 578 11.37 -24.08 3.54
C THR A 578 12.13 -22.81 3.14
N PHE A 579 12.48 -22.65 1.87
CA PHE A 579 13.22 -21.49 1.34
C PHE A 579 12.42 -20.67 0.31
N GLN A 580 11.10 -20.87 0.22
CA GLN A 580 10.26 -20.20 -0.76
C GLN A 580 10.46 -18.68 -0.70
N GLY A 581 10.67 -18.03 -1.84
CA GLY A 581 10.77 -16.58 -1.94
C GLY A 581 11.98 -15.98 -1.21
N SER A 582 12.96 -16.79 -0.82
CA SER A 582 14.19 -16.32 -0.19
C SER A 582 15.19 -15.77 -1.22
N GLY A 583 16.20 -15.04 -0.73
CA GLY A 583 17.29 -14.48 -1.53
C GLY A 583 18.33 -15.48 -2.03
N LEU A 584 18.14 -16.79 -1.82
CA LEU A 584 19.16 -17.81 -2.07
C LEU A 584 19.67 -17.77 -3.50
N LYS A 585 21.00 -17.66 -3.66
CA LYS A 585 21.69 -17.65 -4.96
C LYS A 585 22.35 -18.98 -5.32
N SER A 586 22.65 -19.80 -4.32
CA SER A 586 23.30 -21.11 -4.47
C SER A 586 22.79 -22.10 -3.43
N ILE A 587 22.80 -23.39 -3.77
CA ILE A 587 22.39 -24.49 -2.88
C ILE A 587 23.61 -25.37 -2.57
N PRO A 588 23.87 -25.74 -1.31
CA PRO A 588 24.90 -26.73 -0.98
C PRO A 588 24.60 -28.11 -1.55
N SER A 589 25.64 -28.86 -1.89
CA SER A 589 25.50 -30.14 -2.59
C SER A 589 24.87 -31.24 -1.75
N LYS A 590 25.09 -31.25 -0.43
CA LYS A 590 24.63 -32.30 0.49
C LYS A 590 23.59 -31.83 1.50
N LEU A 591 22.86 -30.77 1.17
CA LEU A 591 21.90 -30.12 2.07
C LEU A 591 20.92 -31.10 2.72
N PHE A 592 20.46 -32.12 1.97
CA PHE A 592 19.48 -33.11 2.44
C PHE A 592 20.04 -34.53 2.64
N ALA A 593 21.38 -34.72 2.64
CA ALA A 593 22.01 -36.04 2.59
C ALA A 593 21.65 -36.98 3.76
N ASN A 594 21.24 -36.42 4.91
CA ASN A 594 20.87 -37.17 6.11
C ASN A 594 19.36 -37.36 6.28
N ASN A 595 18.52 -36.66 5.50
CA ASN A 595 17.06 -36.65 5.67
C ASN A 595 16.38 -37.73 4.82
N LYS A 596 16.79 -38.99 5.02
CA LYS A 596 16.38 -40.13 4.18
C LYS A 596 14.90 -40.50 4.29
N LYS A 597 14.22 -40.03 5.33
CA LYS A 597 12.78 -40.21 5.54
C LYS A 597 11.91 -39.13 4.88
N CYS A 598 12.53 -38.07 4.32
CA CYS A 598 11.80 -36.98 3.67
C CYS A 598 10.87 -37.48 2.56
N THR A 599 9.62 -37.04 2.63
CA THR A 599 8.55 -37.38 1.69
C THR A 599 8.08 -36.17 0.86
N ASP A 600 8.28 -34.93 1.31
CA ASP A 600 7.73 -33.73 0.67
C ASP A 600 8.78 -32.61 0.46
N PHE A 601 9.12 -32.35 -0.80
CA PHE A 601 9.96 -31.21 -1.25
C PHE A 601 9.15 -30.14 -2.01
N ARG A 602 7.84 -30.11 -1.80
CA ARG A 602 6.96 -29.19 -2.53
C ARG A 602 7.35 -27.75 -2.25
N SER A 603 7.50 -26.99 -3.31
CA SER A 603 7.82 -25.55 -3.25
C SER A 603 9.06 -25.17 -2.41
N THR A 604 9.96 -26.11 -2.07
CA THR A 604 11.09 -25.86 -1.16
C THR A 604 11.96 -24.69 -1.60
N PHE A 605 12.23 -24.55 -2.90
CA PHE A 605 13.03 -23.46 -3.49
C PHE A 605 12.19 -22.54 -4.39
N ASN A 606 10.85 -22.58 -4.29
CA ASN A 606 9.97 -21.79 -5.15
C ASN A 606 10.30 -20.30 -5.06
N ALA A 607 10.42 -19.62 -6.19
CA ALA A 607 10.72 -18.18 -6.28
C ALA A 607 12.03 -17.73 -5.60
N THR A 608 13.03 -18.62 -5.52
CA THR A 608 14.40 -18.25 -5.10
C THR A 608 15.22 -17.66 -6.26
N LYS A 609 16.39 -17.09 -5.95
CA LYS A 609 17.32 -16.50 -6.93
C LYS A 609 18.44 -17.46 -7.35
N ILE A 610 18.23 -18.76 -7.22
CA ILE A 610 19.23 -19.76 -7.56
C ILE A 610 19.53 -19.72 -9.06
N THR A 611 20.82 -19.81 -9.41
CA THR A 611 21.26 -19.83 -10.82
C THR A 611 21.54 -21.24 -11.33
N SER A 612 21.80 -22.19 -10.42
CA SER A 612 22.09 -23.60 -10.72
C SER A 612 21.62 -24.52 -9.59
N ILE A 613 21.43 -25.80 -9.89
CA ILE A 613 21.06 -26.84 -8.92
C ILE A 613 22.22 -27.84 -8.83
N PRO A 614 22.68 -28.24 -7.63
CA PRO A 614 23.65 -29.32 -7.47
C PRO A 614 23.06 -30.69 -7.83
N ALA A 615 23.83 -31.54 -8.53
CA ALA A 615 23.36 -32.87 -8.94
C ALA A 615 23.03 -33.80 -7.76
N GLU A 616 23.76 -33.67 -6.64
CA GLU A 616 23.60 -34.52 -5.45
C GLU A 616 22.60 -33.98 -4.42
N LEU A 617 21.87 -32.89 -4.73
CA LEU A 617 21.01 -32.19 -3.78
C LEU A 617 20.02 -33.11 -3.05
N PHE A 618 19.40 -34.03 -3.78
CA PHE A 618 18.43 -34.99 -3.23
C PHE A 618 18.99 -36.41 -3.08
N ALA A 619 20.31 -36.58 -3.10
CA ALA A 619 20.95 -37.89 -3.07
C ALA A 619 20.53 -38.70 -1.83
N GLY A 620 19.95 -39.88 -2.05
CA GLY A 620 19.54 -40.79 -0.97
C GLY A 620 18.21 -40.46 -0.28
N CYS A 621 17.48 -39.42 -0.70
CA CYS A 621 16.12 -39.11 -0.26
C CYS A 621 15.09 -40.09 -0.88
N SER A 622 15.25 -41.38 -0.63
CA SER A 622 14.54 -42.48 -1.29
C SER A 622 13.05 -42.62 -0.95
N LYS A 623 12.54 -41.81 -0.01
CA LYS A 623 11.14 -41.79 0.43
C LYS A 623 10.32 -40.65 -0.16
N VAL A 624 10.92 -39.78 -0.98
CA VAL A 624 10.22 -38.64 -1.56
C VAL A 624 9.02 -39.08 -2.38
N THR A 625 7.91 -38.39 -2.20
CA THR A 625 6.66 -38.63 -2.93
C THR A 625 6.34 -37.50 -3.90
N THR A 626 6.85 -36.28 -3.66
CA THR A 626 6.54 -35.10 -4.48
C THR A 626 7.67 -34.07 -4.51
N PHE A 627 7.85 -33.46 -5.69
CA PHE A 627 8.67 -32.28 -5.97
C PHE A 627 7.83 -31.14 -6.56
N MET A 628 6.50 -31.18 -6.36
CA MET A 628 5.57 -30.25 -7.00
C MET A 628 5.98 -28.81 -6.69
N THR A 629 6.10 -27.97 -7.71
CA THR A 629 6.47 -26.54 -7.57
C THR A 629 7.87 -26.30 -6.96
N CYS A 630 8.70 -27.32 -6.70
CA CYS A 630 9.95 -27.21 -5.93
C CYS A 630 10.87 -26.07 -6.41
N PHE A 631 11.03 -25.91 -7.73
CA PHE A 631 11.84 -24.87 -8.36
C PHE A 631 11.01 -23.87 -9.18
N SER A 632 9.68 -23.85 -9.02
CA SER A 632 8.81 -22.92 -9.74
C SER A 632 9.21 -21.48 -9.42
N GLY A 633 9.23 -20.59 -10.41
CA GLY A 633 9.55 -19.17 -10.25
C GLY A 633 11.03 -18.88 -9.99
N CYS A 634 11.93 -19.87 -10.06
CA CYS A 634 13.39 -19.62 -10.02
C CYS A 634 13.82 -18.96 -11.33
N SER A 635 13.49 -17.68 -11.48
CA SER A 635 13.61 -16.93 -12.73
C SER A 635 15.04 -16.79 -13.23
N GLU A 636 16.04 -16.91 -12.34
CA GLU A 636 17.47 -16.85 -12.62
C GLU A 636 18.11 -18.22 -12.90
N LEU A 637 17.36 -19.33 -12.77
CA LEU A 637 17.87 -20.68 -12.97
C LEU A 637 18.23 -20.93 -14.45
N GLN A 638 19.50 -21.24 -14.73
CA GLN A 638 20.02 -21.37 -16.09
C GLN A 638 20.11 -22.81 -16.59
N SER A 639 20.37 -23.78 -15.70
CA SER A 639 20.60 -25.18 -16.06
C SER A 639 20.11 -26.16 -15.00
N ILE A 640 19.70 -27.36 -15.43
CA ILE A 640 19.28 -28.46 -14.56
C ILE A 640 20.26 -29.63 -14.73
N PRO A 641 20.73 -30.28 -13.65
CA PRO A 641 21.50 -31.52 -13.74
C PRO A 641 20.63 -32.71 -14.20
N GLY A 642 21.12 -33.52 -15.14
CA GLY A 642 20.38 -34.68 -15.65
C GLY A 642 20.04 -35.73 -14.59
N ALA A 643 20.94 -35.97 -13.63
CA ALA A 643 20.76 -36.97 -12.57
C ALA A 643 20.01 -36.47 -11.33
N LEU A 644 19.48 -35.23 -11.36
CA LEU A 644 18.91 -34.56 -10.18
C LEU A 644 17.87 -35.43 -9.44
N PHE A 645 16.91 -35.98 -10.17
CA PHE A 645 15.86 -36.81 -9.57
C PHE A 645 16.27 -38.27 -9.44
N SER A 646 17.03 -38.84 -10.37
CA SER A 646 17.47 -40.24 -10.28
C SER A 646 18.35 -40.51 -9.05
N ASN A 647 19.13 -39.51 -8.62
CA ASN A 647 19.96 -39.58 -7.42
C ASN A 647 19.15 -39.77 -6.12
N THR A 648 17.85 -39.47 -6.13
CA THR A 648 16.95 -39.72 -4.99
C THR A 648 16.80 -41.22 -4.68
N GLY A 649 16.83 -42.08 -5.71
CA GLY A 649 16.40 -43.47 -5.62
C GLY A 649 14.89 -43.66 -5.38
N ALA A 650 14.08 -42.60 -5.44
CA ALA A 650 12.65 -42.58 -5.08
C ALA A 650 11.71 -43.05 -6.21
N PHE A 651 12.16 -43.97 -7.07
CA PHE A 651 11.42 -44.43 -8.26
C PHE A 651 10.04 -45.03 -7.94
N ASP A 652 9.91 -45.65 -6.77
CA ASP A 652 8.69 -46.34 -6.35
C ASP A 652 7.69 -45.45 -5.60
N THR A 653 8.15 -44.36 -4.98
CA THR A 653 7.38 -43.47 -4.11
C THR A 653 6.92 -42.20 -4.81
N VAL A 654 7.68 -41.73 -5.79
CA VAL A 654 7.30 -40.62 -6.68
C VAL A 654 6.22 -41.12 -7.66
N THR A 655 4.99 -40.69 -7.42
CA THR A 655 3.81 -41.18 -8.16
C THR A 655 3.00 -40.03 -8.76
N THR A 656 1.78 -39.80 -8.27
CA THR A 656 0.81 -38.91 -8.91
C THR A 656 1.18 -37.44 -8.66
N THR A 657 1.19 -36.63 -9.73
CA THR A 657 1.42 -35.17 -9.71
C THR A 657 2.77 -34.68 -9.16
N ALA A 658 3.71 -35.58 -8.89
CA ALA A 658 4.96 -35.26 -8.20
C ALA A 658 5.84 -34.21 -8.91
N PHE A 659 5.72 -34.07 -10.23
CA PHE A 659 6.50 -33.10 -11.03
C PHE A 659 5.65 -31.94 -11.58
N ASN A 660 4.41 -31.77 -11.11
CA ASN A 660 3.57 -30.66 -11.57
C ASN A 660 4.21 -29.32 -11.20
N ASN A 661 4.22 -28.38 -12.15
CA ASN A 661 4.78 -27.03 -12.00
C ASN A 661 6.26 -26.97 -11.55
N ILE A 662 7.02 -28.06 -11.58
CA ILE A 662 8.32 -28.14 -10.91
C ILE A 662 9.32 -27.04 -11.32
N PHE A 663 9.37 -26.69 -12.61
CA PHE A 663 10.22 -25.61 -13.16
C PHE A 663 9.38 -24.50 -13.81
N LYS A 664 8.09 -24.38 -13.45
CA LYS A 664 7.21 -23.34 -14.01
C LYS A 664 7.82 -21.95 -13.79
N GLY A 665 7.90 -21.11 -14.81
CA GLY A 665 8.41 -19.75 -14.71
C GLY A 665 9.92 -19.63 -14.48
N CYS A 666 10.70 -20.68 -14.76
CA CYS A 666 12.16 -20.57 -14.82
C CYS A 666 12.57 -19.88 -16.13
N THR A 667 12.38 -18.56 -16.18
CA THR A 667 12.50 -17.76 -17.41
C THR A 667 13.90 -17.74 -18.02
N SER A 668 14.96 -18.02 -17.24
CA SER A 668 16.35 -18.10 -17.72
C SER A 668 16.80 -19.50 -18.16
N LEU A 669 15.95 -20.53 -18.00
CA LEU A 669 16.29 -21.91 -18.34
C LEU A 669 16.34 -22.07 -19.87
N THR A 670 17.50 -22.44 -20.42
CA THR A 670 17.71 -22.52 -21.87
C THR A 670 17.53 -23.91 -22.46
N GLU A 671 17.77 -24.95 -21.65
CA GLU A 671 17.71 -26.36 -22.08
C GLU A 671 17.27 -27.28 -20.92
N ILE A 672 16.75 -28.45 -21.30
CA ILE A 672 16.43 -29.54 -20.37
C ILE A 672 17.41 -30.68 -20.64
N PRO A 673 18.08 -31.25 -19.62
CA PRO A 673 18.97 -32.38 -19.81
C PRO A 673 18.19 -33.64 -20.23
N ALA A 674 18.79 -34.47 -21.10
CA ALA A 674 18.25 -35.78 -21.44
C ALA A 674 18.16 -36.68 -20.19
N GLY A 675 17.14 -37.53 -20.14
CA GLY A 675 16.93 -38.49 -19.04
C GLY A 675 16.50 -37.89 -17.69
N LEU A 676 16.14 -36.60 -17.62
CA LEU A 676 15.76 -35.93 -16.36
C LEU A 676 14.69 -36.70 -15.55
N PHE A 677 13.76 -37.37 -16.24
CA PHE A 677 12.65 -38.11 -15.62
C PHE A 677 12.79 -39.63 -15.76
N ASP A 678 13.99 -40.14 -16.07
CA ASP A 678 14.19 -41.57 -16.30
C ASP A 678 13.93 -42.41 -15.05
N GLY A 679 13.28 -43.56 -15.26
CA GLY A 679 12.96 -44.52 -14.20
C GLY A 679 11.69 -44.20 -13.40
N PHE A 680 11.14 -42.98 -13.50
CA PHE A 680 9.91 -42.57 -12.82
C PHE A 680 8.65 -43.07 -13.55
N THR A 681 8.53 -44.39 -13.66
CA THR A 681 7.48 -45.06 -14.44
C THR A 681 6.09 -44.91 -13.83
N LYS A 682 5.96 -44.60 -12.53
CA LYS A 682 4.67 -44.45 -11.83
C LYS A 682 4.07 -43.04 -11.92
N VAL A 683 4.78 -42.09 -12.51
CA VAL A 683 4.28 -40.71 -12.69
C VAL A 683 3.13 -40.70 -13.67
N THR A 684 2.05 -40.01 -13.29
CA THR A 684 0.83 -39.92 -14.10
C THR A 684 0.63 -38.55 -14.76
N GLN A 685 1.32 -37.50 -14.33
CA GLN A 685 1.11 -36.13 -14.85
C GLN A 685 2.40 -35.30 -14.83
N PHE A 686 2.55 -34.44 -15.85
CA PHE A 686 3.57 -33.40 -15.97
C PHE A 686 2.93 -32.03 -16.22
N SER A 687 1.85 -31.72 -15.50
CA SER A 687 1.06 -30.52 -15.74
C SER A 687 1.90 -29.27 -15.43
N ALA A 688 2.00 -28.37 -16.42
CA ALA A 688 2.74 -27.10 -16.34
C ALA A 688 4.20 -27.21 -15.88
N SER A 689 4.86 -28.37 -16.01
CA SER A 689 6.21 -28.61 -15.46
C SER A 689 7.28 -27.61 -15.93
N PHE A 690 7.16 -27.08 -17.15
CA PHE A 690 8.04 -26.06 -17.74
C PHE A 690 7.26 -24.86 -18.30
N SER A 691 6.02 -24.64 -17.83
CA SER A 691 5.20 -23.52 -18.30
C SER A 691 5.88 -22.18 -17.99
N GLY A 692 5.97 -21.27 -18.95
CA GLY A 692 6.60 -19.95 -18.80
C GLY A 692 8.14 -19.98 -18.76
N CYS A 693 8.78 -21.08 -19.15
CA CYS A 693 10.23 -21.10 -19.39
C CYS A 693 10.56 -20.38 -20.71
N THR A 694 10.48 -19.05 -20.70
CA THR A 694 10.50 -18.21 -21.91
C THR A 694 11.80 -18.28 -22.71
N SER A 695 12.93 -18.65 -22.09
CA SER A 695 14.23 -18.85 -22.77
C SER A 695 14.49 -20.28 -23.24
N LEU A 696 13.59 -21.23 -22.97
CA LEU A 696 13.76 -22.64 -23.32
C LEU A 696 13.68 -22.80 -24.84
N ALA A 697 14.80 -23.11 -25.48
CA ALA A 697 14.91 -23.11 -26.93
C ALA A 697 14.86 -24.50 -27.58
N LYS A 698 15.18 -25.56 -26.83
CA LYS A 698 15.29 -26.94 -27.33
C LYS A 698 14.76 -27.95 -26.30
N LEU A 699 14.22 -29.05 -26.80
CA LEU A 699 13.77 -30.19 -26.00
C LEU A 699 14.56 -31.45 -26.40
N PRO A 700 14.92 -32.34 -25.47
CA PRO A 700 15.41 -33.69 -25.77
C PRO A 700 14.31 -34.56 -26.38
N SER A 701 14.64 -35.37 -27.40
CA SER A 701 13.68 -36.26 -28.06
C SER A 701 13.17 -37.41 -27.19
N ASP A 702 13.89 -37.75 -26.13
CA ASP A 702 13.65 -38.89 -25.24
C ASP A 702 13.24 -38.47 -23.81
N LEU A 703 12.93 -37.18 -23.59
CA LEU A 703 12.67 -36.60 -22.27
C LEU A 703 11.65 -37.38 -21.42
N PHE A 704 10.64 -37.99 -22.06
CA PHE A 704 9.57 -38.74 -21.38
C PHE A 704 9.55 -40.24 -21.74
N ALA A 705 10.62 -40.78 -22.33
CA ALA A 705 10.61 -42.12 -22.93
C ALA A 705 10.26 -43.25 -21.95
N THR A 706 10.57 -43.09 -20.66
CA THR A 706 10.31 -44.10 -19.62
C THR A 706 9.03 -43.85 -18.80
N ASN A 707 8.38 -42.69 -18.93
CA ASN A 707 7.21 -42.32 -18.13
C ASN A 707 5.88 -42.89 -18.70
N THR A 708 5.85 -44.21 -18.87
CA THR A 708 4.79 -44.95 -19.59
C THR A 708 3.40 -44.89 -18.94
N ASN A 709 3.27 -44.46 -17.68
CA ASN A 709 1.99 -44.28 -16.99
C ASN A 709 1.41 -42.87 -17.08
N VAL A 710 2.07 -41.93 -17.75
CA VAL A 710 1.56 -40.55 -17.88
C VAL A 710 0.24 -40.54 -18.62
N THR A 711 -0.73 -39.83 -18.06
CA THR A 711 -2.06 -39.63 -18.63
C THR A 711 -2.26 -38.20 -19.16
N SER A 712 -1.46 -37.22 -18.73
CA SER A 712 -1.63 -35.82 -19.13
C SER A 712 -0.32 -35.02 -19.12
N PHE A 713 -0.15 -34.18 -20.14
CA PHE A 713 0.89 -33.15 -20.27
C PHE A 713 0.31 -31.73 -20.29
N ALA A 714 -0.86 -31.51 -19.68
CA ALA A 714 -1.57 -30.24 -19.79
C ALA A 714 -0.65 -29.03 -19.47
N ASN A 715 -0.53 -28.11 -20.42
CA ASN A 715 0.29 -26.89 -20.33
C ASN A 715 1.80 -27.11 -20.07
N ALA A 716 2.36 -28.31 -20.24
CA ALA A 716 3.72 -28.62 -19.78
C ALA A 716 4.80 -27.67 -20.33
N PHE A 717 4.64 -27.18 -21.57
CA PHE A 717 5.51 -26.21 -22.24
C PHE A 717 4.76 -24.93 -22.66
N GLN A 718 3.63 -24.62 -22.02
CA GLN A 718 2.89 -23.39 -22.31
C GLN A 718 3.79 -22.17 -22.12
N ASP A 719 3.73 -21.19 -23.01
CA ASP A 719 4.50 -19.93 -22.98
C ASP A 719 6.03 -20.13 -22.99
N CYS A 720 6.53 -21.28 -23.49
CA CYS A 720 7.95 -21.46 -23.84
C CYS A 720 8.27 -20.69 -25.13
N SER A 721 8.27 -19.35 -25.05
CA SER A 721 8.29 -18.44 -26.20
C SER A 721 9.53 -18.52 -27.09
N ALA A 722 10.65 -19.08 -26.60
CA ALA A 722 11.86 -19.29 -27.40
C ALA A 722 11.92 -20.64 -28.13
N LEU A 723 10.96 -21.55 -27.88
CA LEU A 723 10.96 -22.89 -28.46
C LEU A 723 10.66 -22.83 -29.97
N LYS A 724 11.62 -23.26 -30.79
CA LYS A 724 11.53 -23.15 -32.26
C LYS A 724 10.96 -24.37 -32.99
N SER A 725 11.17 -25.56 -32.42
CA SER A 725 10.74 -26.83 -33.01
C SER A 725 10.46 -27.87 -31.93
N ILE A 726 9.69 -28.88 -32.30
CA ILE A 726 9.38 -30.03 -31.43
C ILE A 726 10.16 -31.24 -31.98
N PRO A 727 11.03 -31.88 -31.18
CA PRO A 727 11.80 -33.01 -31.65
C PRO A 727 10.89 -34.21 -31.92
N GLU A 728 11.19 -34.95 -33.00
CA GLU A 728 10.53 -36.23 -33.26
C GLU A 728 10.83 -37.21 -32.12
N GLY A 729 9.80 -37.90 -31.63
CA GLY A 729 9.94 -38.93 -30.61
C GLY A 729 9.62 -38.49 -29.18
N LEU A 730 9.43 -37.17 -28.92
CA LEU A 730 9.20 -36.61 -27.58
C LEU A 730 8.13 -37.35 -26.76
N PHE A 731 7.05 -37.79 -27.42
CA PHE A 731 5.92 -38.50 -26.80
C PHE A 731 5.74 -39.93 -27.32
N ARG A 732 6.78 -40.52 -27.94
CA ARG A 732 6.67 -41.82 -28.63
C ARG A 732 6.22 -42.92 -27.67
N GLY A 733 5.14 -43.60 -28.02
CA GLY A 733 4.68 -44.81 -27.30
C GLY A 733 4.01 -44.56 -25.96
N LEU A 734 3.67 -43.32 -25.61
CA LEU A 734 2.97 -42.98 -24.36
C LEU A 734 1.47 -43.32 -24.46
N THR A 735 1.18 -44.61 -24.49
CA THR A 735 -0.15 -45.18 -24.79
C THR A 735 -1.26 -44.78 -23.81
N LYS A 736 -0.93 -44.32 -22.60
CA LYS A 736 -1.90 -43.92 -21.57
C LYS A 736 -2.25 -42.43 -21.57
N VAL A 737 -1.56 -41.61 -22.36
CA VAL A 737 -1.85 -40.17 -22.45
C VAL A 737 -3.24 -39.99 -23.03
N THR A 738 -4.11 -39.28 -22.31
CA THR A 738 -5.47 -38.96 -22.72
C THR A 738 -5.59 -37.54 -23.25
N SER A 739 -4.68 -36.63 -22.88
CA SER A 739 -4.76 -35.22 -23.26
C SER A 739 -3.39 -34.53 -23.40
N PHE A 740 -3.27 -33.71 -24.45
CA PHE A 740 -2.18 -32.74 -24.69
C PHE A 740 -2.69 -31.28 -24.64
N SER A 741 -3.77 -31.02 -23.89
CA SER A 741 -4.38 -29.69 -23.82
C SER A 741 -3.36 -28.59 -23.55
N SER A 742 -3.33 -27.58 -24.42
CA SER A 742 -2.49 -26.38 -24.29
C SER A 742 -0.98 -26.64 -24.15
N LEU A 743 -0.48 -27.83 -24.50
CA LEU A 743 0.90 -28.26 -24.25
C LEU A 743 1.95 -27.24 -24.74
N PHE A 744 1.76 -26.67 -25.93
CA PHE A 744 2.63 -25.66 -26.54
C PHE A 744 1.90 -24.33 -26.80
N ALA A 745 0.81 -24.06 -26.08
CA ALA A 745 0.10 -22.79 -26.24
C ALA A 745 1.05 -21.63 -25.89
N GLY A 746 1.06 -20.56 -26.69
CA GLY A 746 1.94 -19.41 -26.49
C GLY A 746 3.42 -19.63 -26.84
N CYS A 747 3.79 -20.75 -27.47
CA CYS A 747 5.14 -20.94 -28.03
C CYS A 747 5.31 -20.09 -29.29
N THR A 748 5.48 -18.78 -29.12
CA THR A 748 5.46 -17.78 -30.19
C THR A 748 6.63 -17.89 -31.18
N ALA A 749 7.72 -18.57 -30.84
CA ALA A 749 8.82 -18.85 -31.77
C ALA A 749 8.70 -20.17 -32.54
N LEU A 750 7.67 -20.99 -32.29
CA LEU A 750 7.49 -22.28 -32.96
C LEU A 750 7.19 -22.04 -34.44
N GLU A 751 8.07 -22.48 -35.35
CA GLU A 751 7.96 -22.20 -36.79
C GLU A 751 7.26 -23.32 -37.57
N GLU A 752 7.42 -24.56 -37.12
CA GLU A 752 6.89 -25.75 -37.80
C GLU A 752 6.42 -26.82 -36.81
N ILE A 753 5.43 -27.62 -37.24
CA ILE A 753 5.03 -28.85 -36.56
C ILE A 753 5.41 -30.03 -37.45
N GLY A 754 6.37 -30.83 -37.00
CA GLY A 754 6.84 -32.03 -37.67
C GLY A 754 5.80 -33.16 -37.68
N GLY A 755 6.08 -34.23 -38.45
CA GLY A 755 5.23 -35.43 -38.48
C GLY A 755 5.37 -36.27 -37.21
N ASN A 756 4.37 -37.10 -36.91
CA ASN A 756 4.44 -38.13 -35.87
C ASN A 756 4.74 -37.64 -34.44
N ILE A 757 4.42 -36.38 -34.10
CA ILE A 757 4.77 -35.79 -32.79
C ILE A 757 4.10 -36.52 -31.60
N ILE A 758 2.97 -37.19 -31.83
CA ILE A 758 2.22 -37.96 -30.82
C ILE A 758 2.07 -39.44 -31.19
N ASN A 759 3.02 -39.98 -31.97
CA ASN A 759 2.97 -41.36 -32.44
C ASN A 759 2.91 -42.37 -31.26
N GLY A 760 1.91 -43.26 -31.30
CA GLY A 760 1.71 -44.29 -30.27
C GLY A 760 0.89 -43.81 -29.06
N CYS A 761 0.41 -42.56 -29.03
CA CYS A 761 -0.49 -42.05 -27.99
C CYS A 761 -1.95 -42.53 -28.19
N THR A 762 -2.16 -43.85 -28.20
CA THR A 762 -3.40 -44.50 -28.64
C THR A 762 -4.63 -44.24 -27.75
N SER A 763 -4.45 -43.75 -26.53
CA SER A 763 -5.54 -43.34 -25.63
C SER A 763 -5.88 -41.85 -25.70
N CYS A 764 -5.16 -41.06 -26.51
CA CYS A 764 -5.35 -39.61 -26.56
C CYS A 764 -6.72 -39.28 -27.14
N THR A 765 -7.52 -38.49 -26.40
CA THR A 765 -8.87 -38.08 -26.78
C THR A 765 -8.98 -36.59 -27.09
N SER A 766 -7.98 -35.77 -26.70
CA SER A 766 -8.00 -34.33 -26.90
C SER A 766 -6.60 -33.73 -27.12
N ILE A 767 -6.49 -32.87 -28.14
CA ILE A 767 -5.34 -31.99 -28.37
C ILE A 767 -5.77 -30.51 -28.38
N ALA A 768 -6.83 -30.18 -27.64
CA ALA A 768 -7.40 -28.84 -27.63
C ALA A 768 -6.39 -27.77 -27.22
N SER A 769 -6.36 -26.65 -27.95
CA SER A 769 -5.45 -25.51 -27.73
C SER A 769 -3.96 -25.82 -27.78
N MET A 770 -3.54 -27.01 -28.24
CA MET A 770 -2.14 -27.47 -28.14
C MET A 770 -1.13 -26.48 -28.74
N PHE A 771 -1.50 -25.76 -29.82
CA PHE A 771 -0.67 -24.74 -30.48
C PHE A 771 -1.30 -23.35 -30.50
N LYS A 772 -2.29 -23.09 -29.62
CA LYS A 772 -2.94 -21.78 -29.54
C LYS A 772 -1.91 -20.67 -29.35
N GLY A 773 -1.96 -19.63 -30.17
CA GLY A 773 -1.07 -18.47 -30.07
C GLY A 773 0.38 -18.73 -30.50
N CYS A 774 0.66 -19.80 -31.25
CA CYS A 774 1.96 -19.97 -31.91
C CYS A 774 2.05 -19.02 -33.12
N THR A 775 2.32 -17.74 -32.86
CA THR A 775 2.19 -16.66 -33.85
C THR A 775 3.19 -16.72 -35.01
N GLN A 776 4.31 -17.44 -34.87
CA GLN A 776 5.27 -17.67 -35.97
C GLN A 776 5.14 -19.04 -36.64
N LEU A 777 4.12 -19.84 -36.31
CA LEU A 777 3.89 -21.14 -36.93
C LEU A 777 3.51 -20.98 -38.40
N LYS A 778 4.36 -21.47 -39.31
CA LYS A 778 4.20 -21.34 -40.77
C LYS A 778 3.70 -22.62 -41.42
N THR A 779 4.18 -23.78 -40.96
CA THR A 779 3.94 -25.08 -41.61
C THR A 779 3.54 -26.15 -40.61
N VAL A 780 2.68 -27.06 -41.06
CA VAL A 780 2.24 -28.23 -40.29
C VAL A 780 2.35 -29.46 -41.19
N SER A 781 2.98 -30.52 -40.70
CA SER A 781 3.07 -31.79 -41.42
C SER A 781 1.70 -32.47 -41.55
N PRO A 782 1.39 -33.13 -42.69
CA PRO A 782 0.17 -33.91 -42.85
C PRO A 782 0.02 -35.04 -41.82
N ASP A 783 1.15 -35.58 -41.36
CA ASP A 783 1.19 -36.68 -40.38
C ASP A 783 1.41 -36.19 -38.94
N ALA A 784 1.27 -34.89 -38.65
CA ALA A 784 1.55 -34.32 -37.32
C ALA A 784 0.86 -35.11 -36.19
N PHE A 785 -0.42 -35.45 -36.37
CA PHE A 785 -1.25 -36.12 -35.36
C PHE A 785 -1.44 -37.62 -35.58
N ALA A 786 -0.59 -38.25 -36.41
CA ALA A 786 -0.66 -39.68 -36.66
C ALA A 786 -0.39 -40.52 -35.39
N GLY A 787 -1.04 -41.68 -35.28
CA GLY A 787 -0.86 -42.61 -34.16
C GLY A 787 -1.77 -42.39 -32.94
N ALA A 788 -2.72 -41.45 -33.00
CA ALA A 788 -3.69 -41.14 -31.95
C ALA A 788 -5.16 -41.19 -32.45
N PRO A 789 -5.67 -42.36 -32.90
CA PRO A 789 -6.94 -42.48 -33.61
C PRO A 789 -8.20 -42.19 -32.76
N LYS A 790 -8.06 -42.10 -31.42
CA LYS A 790 -9.15 -41.84 -30.48
C LYS A 790 -9.39 -40.34 -30.22
N ILE A 791 -8.64 -39.44 -30.86
CA ILE A 791 -8.86 -37.99 -30.68
C ILE A 791 -10.27 -37.63 -31.11
N THR A 792 -11.02 -37.04 -30.18
CA THR A 792 -12.39 -36.58 -30.37
C THR A 792 -12.51 -35.06 -30.43
N SER A 793 -11.46 -34.32 -30.02
CA SER A 793 -11.49 -32.84 -30.02
C SER A 793 -10.16 -32.22 -30.45
N VAL A 794 -10.27 -31.24 -31.37
CA VAL A 794 -9.18 -30.34 -31.81
C VAL A 794 -9.52 -28.87 -31.56
N GLY A 795 -10.38 -28.59 -30.58
CA GLY A 795 -10.88 -27.23 -30.34
C GLY A 795 -9.75 -26.24 -30.04
N ASN A 796 -9.78 -25.07 -30.68
CA ASN A 796 -8.77 -23.99 -30.56
C ASN A 796 -7.33 -24.41 -30.91
N LEU A 797 -7.11 -25.56 -31.56
CA LEU A 797 -5.77 -26.13 -31.77
C LEU A 797 -4.79 -25.14 -32.43
N PHE A 798 -5.24 -24.32 -33.38
CA PHE A 798 -4.47 -23.29 -34.09
C PHE A 798 -5.06 -21.89 -33.93
N GLU A 799 -5.80 -21.64 -32.84
CA GLU A 799 -6.36 -20.31 -32.57
C GLU A 799 -5.22 -19.27 -32.45
N ASN A 800 -5.35 -18.14 -33.14
CA ASN A 800 -4.36 -17.05 -33.20
C ASN A 800 -2.96 -17.47 -33.74
N CYS A 801 -2.86 -18.54 -34.53
CA CYS A 801 -1.66 -18.84 -35.32
C CYS A 801 -1.60 -17.93 -36.55
N THR A 802 -1.20 -16.66 -36.35
CA THR A 802 -1.31 -15.60 -37.36
C THR A 802 -0.37 -15.73 -38.55
N ALA A 803 0.74 -16.47 -38.42
CA ALA A 803 1.64 -16.80 -39.54
C ALA A 803 1.25 -18.07 -40.32
N LEU A 804 0.22 -18.80 -39.89
CA LEU A 804 -0.20 -20.05 -40.53
C LEU A 804 -1.07 -19.73 -41.75
N GLU A 805 -0.46 -19.63 -42.92
CA GLU A 805 -1.14 -19.21 -44.15
C GLU A 805 -1.87 -20.34 -44.89
N SER A 806 -1.48 -21.60 -44.66
CA SER A 806 -2.08 -22.79 -45.29
C SER A 806 -1.91 -24.03 -44.41
N VAL A 807 -2.70 -25.07 -44.66
CA VAL A 807 -2.61 -26.38 -44.00
C VAL A 807 -2.74 -27.52 -45.02
N PRO A 808 -2.15 -28.71 -44.78
CA PRO A 808 -2.37 -29.89 -45.60
C PRO A 808 -3.82 -30.37 -45.54
N GLY A 809 -4.33 -30.89 -46.65
CA GLY A 809 -5.70 -31.39 -46.73
C GLY A 809 -5.95 -32.71 -45.98
N ASP A 810 -4.91 -33.48 -45.73
CA ASP A 810 -4.94 -34.75 -44.99
C ASP A 810 -4.55 -34.61 -43.51
N LEU A 811 -4.40 -33.37 -43.01
CA LEU A 811 -3.97 -33.06 -41.63
C LEU A 811 -4.76 -33.83 -40.54
N PHE A 812 -6.06 -34.04 -40.74
CA PHE A 812 -6.92 -34.77 -39.79
C PHE A 812 -7.35 -36.16 -40.30
N ALA A 813 -6.78 -36.65 -41.40
CA ALA A 813 -7.22 -37.89 -42.05
C ALA A 813 -7.10 -39.13 -41.14
N GLN A 814 -6.14 -39.12 -40.21
CA GLN A 814 -5.89 -40.20 -39.26
C GLN A 814 -6.71 -40.10 -37.96
N LEU A 815 -7.66 -39.16 -37.87
CA LEU A 815 -8.51 -38.93 -36.69
C LEU A 815 -9.99 -39.30 -36.96
N PRO A 816 -10.32 -40.59 -37.19
CA PRO A 816 -11.67 -40.99 -37.58
C PRO A 816 -12.73 -40.75 -36.49
N ALA A 817 -12.30 -40.65 -35.23
CA ALA A 817 -13.17 -40.41 -34.07
C ALA A 817 -13.43 -38.92 -33.77
N LEU A 818 -12.96 -38.00 -34.61
CA LEU A 818 -13.03 -36.56 -34.36
C LEU A 818 -14.49 -36.07 -34.29
N LYS A 819 -14.88 -35.45 -33.18
CA LYS A 819 -16.24 -34.96 -32.91
C LYS A 819 -16.36 -33.45 -32.93
N THR A 820 -15.33 -32.70 -32.49
CA THR A 820 -15.41 -31.24 -32.38
C THR A 820 -14.18 -30.53 -32.94
N ALA A 821 -14.43 -29.48 -33.74
CA ALA A 821 -13.42 -28.60 -34.33
C ALA A 821 -13.74 -27.11 -34.06
N THR A 822 -14.34 -26.82 -32.90
CA THR A 822 -14.74 -25.46 -32.50
C THR A 822 -13.52 -24.53 -32.39
N SER A 823 -13.60 -23.35 -32.99
CA SER A 823 -12.53 -22.34 -32.99
C SER A 823 -11.16 -22.84 -33.49
N LEU A 824 -11.11 -23.96 -34.20
CA LEU A 824 -9.87 -24.65 -34.59
C LEU A 824 -8.83 -23.71 -35.20
N PHE A 825 -9.25 -22.83 -36.10
CA PHE A 825 -8.40 -21.87 -36.81
C PHE A 825 -8.78 -20.41 -36.51
N ALA A 826 -9.53 -20.14 -35.44
CA ALA A 826 -10.01 -18.79 -35.15
C ALA A 826 -8.84 -17.80 -35.02
N GLY A 827 -8.91 -16.67 -35.74
CA GLY A 827 -7.83 -15.66 -35.77
C GLY A 827 -6.53 -16.11 -36.46
N SER A 828 -6.53 -17.23 -37.18
CA SER A 828 -5.34 -17.70 -37.91
C SER A 828 -5.05 -16.88 -39.18
N GLY A 829 -3.83 -17.03 -39.70
CA GLY A 829 -3.36 -16.36 -40.92
C GLY A 829 -3.83 -16.98 -42.23
N LEU A 830 -4.73 -17.96 -42.20
CA LEU A 830 -5.09 -18.78 -43.37
C LEU A 830 -5.58 -17.91 -44.52
N LYS A 831 -5.03 -18.15 -45.72
CA LYS A 831 -5.44 -17.48 -46.97
C LYS A 831 -6.47 -18.29 -47.75
N THR A 832 -6.33 -19.61 -47.70
CA THR A 832 -7.21 -20.61 -48.34
C THR A 832 -7.26 -21.87 -47.48
N VAL A 833 -8.25 -22.72 -47.70
CA VAL A 833 -8.36 -24.05 -47.05
C VAL A 833 -8.53 -25.15 -48.10
N PRO A 834 -7.93 -26.35 -47.93
CA PRO A 834 -8.14 -27.48 -48.82
C PRO A 834 -9.56 -28.05 -48.68
N ALA A 835 -10.13 -28.57 -49.78
CA ALA A 835 -11.47 -29.16 -49.79
C ALA A 835 -11.55 -30.44 -48.95
N GLU A 836 -10.46 -31.20 -48.94
CA GLU A 836 -10.35 -32.52 -48.31
C GLU A 836 -10.06 -32.47 -46.79
N LEU A 837 -9.87 -31.27 -46.21
CA LEU A 837 -9.44 -31.05 -44.82
C LEU A 837 -10.22 -31.85 -43.77
N PHE A 838 -11.54 -31.98 -43.95
CA PHE A 838 -12.44 -32.71 -43.04
C PHE A 838 -13.09 -33.95 -43.68
N SER A 839 -12.63 -34.35 -44.87
CA SER A 839 -13.25 -35.40 -45.70
C SER A 839 -13.23 -36.80 -45.08
N ARG A 840 -12.35 -37.03 -44.09
CA ARG A 840 -12.18 -38.31 -43.38
C ARG A 840 -12.69 -38.27 -41.93
N ASN A 841 -13.43 -37.23 -41.55
CA ASN A 841 -13.91 -37.02 -40.18
C ASN A 841 -15.45 -36.98 -40.11
N PRO A 842 -16.15 -38.07 -40.46
CA PRO A 842 -17.62 -38.08 -40.54
C PRO A 842 -18.32 -37.93 -39.19
N GLU A 843 -17.60 -38.11 -38.08
CA GLU A 843 -18.14 -38.05 -36.71
C GLU A 843 -18.23 -36.62 -36.14
N ILE A 844 -17.79 -35.59 -36.87
CA ILE A 844 -17.84 -34.20 -36.40
C ILE A 844 -19.29 -33.74 -36.21
N THR A 845 -19.59 -33.18 -35.04
CA THR A 845 -20.90 -32.63 -34.67
C THR A 845 -20.91 -31.11 -34.53
N ALA A 846 -19.75 -30.45 -34.45
CA ALA A 846 -19.66 -29.00 -34.26
C ALA A 846 -18.45 -28.36 -34.96
N PHE A 847 -18.73 -27.33 -35.76
CA PHE A 847 -17.79 -26.39 -36.40
C PHE A 847 -18.01 -24.94 -35.94
N GLY A 848 -18.53 -24.74 -34.72
CA GLY A 848 -18.74 -23.39 -34.19
C GLY A 848 -17.44 -22.59 -34.20
N LYS A 849 -17.46 -21.38 -34.76
CA LYS A 849 -16.30 -20.48 -34.83
C LYS A 849 -15.03 -21.02 -35.53
N VAL A 850 -15.12 -22.13 -36.28
CA VAL A 850 -13.95 -22.86 -36.82
C VAL A 850 -12.93 -21.96 -37.52
N PHE A 851 -13.37 -20.96 -38.28
CA PHE A 851 -12.55 -19.97 -38.99
C PHE A 851 -12.89 -18.52 -38.60
N THR A 852 -13.52 -18.28 -37.45
CA THR A 852 -13.86 -16.91 -37.02
C THR A 852 -12.64 -15.99 -37.04
N ASN A 853 -12.78 -14.77 -37.56
CA ASN A 853 -11.74 -13.76 -37.65
C ASN A 853 -10.48 -14.20 -38.41
N CYS A 854 -10.57 -15.17 -39.33
CA CYS A 854 -9.49 -15.44 -40.29
C CYS A 854 -9.45 -14.31 -41.32
N ALA A 855 -8.86 -13.17 -40.93
CA ALA A 855 -8.94 -11.92 -41.68
C ALA A 855 -8.34 -12.00 -43.09
N ASN A 856 -7.44 -12.96 -43.34
CA ASN A 856 -6.76 -13.19 -44.62
C ASN A 856 -7.44 -14.24 -45.52
N LEU A 857 -8.48 -14.92 -45.03
CA LEU A 857 -9.12 -16.03 -45.75
C LEU A 857 -9.92 -15.46 -46.94
N ALA A 858 -9.39 -15.65 -48.15
CA ALA A 858 -9.91 -14.99 -49.35
C ALA A 858 -10.94 -15.83 -50.12
N SER A 859 -10.85 -17.15 -50.03
CA SER A 859 -11.74 -18.08 -50.72
C SER A 859 -11.98 -19.39 -49.96
N LEU A 860 -13.17 -19.97 -50.14
CA LEU A 860 -13.52 -21.31 -49.65
C LEU A 860 -13.80 -22.27 -50.81
N PRO A 861 -13.31 -23.52 -50.77
CA PRO A 861 -13.52 -24.49 -51.84
C PRO A 861 -14.89 -25.16 -51.77
N ASP A 862 -15.30 -25.80 -52.87
CA ASP A 862 -16.43 -26.73 -52.89
C ASP A 862 -16.16 -27.93 -51.98
N GLY A 863 -17.21 -28.39 -51.28
CA GLY A 863 -17.19 -29.64 -50.54
C GLY A 863 -16.41 -29.64 -49.22
N LEU A 864 -15.99 -28.48 -48.70
CA LEU A 864 -15.23 -28.35 -47.44
C LEU A 864 -15.86 -29.13 -46.26
N PHE A 865 -17.18 -29.16 -46.18
CA PHE A 865 -17.95 -29.87 -45.14
C PHE A 865 -18.80 -31.03 -45.69
N SER A 866 -18.51 -31.51 -46.90
CA SER A 866 -19.33 -32.53 -47.59
C SER A 866 -19.46 -33.86 -46.85
N ALA A 867 -18.42 -34.25 -46.08
CA ALA A 867 -18.38 -35.49 -45.34
C ALA A 867 -19.02 -35.42 -43.93
N ASN A 868 -19.43 -34.24 -43.46
CA ASN A 868 -19.77 -33.99 -42.05
C ASN A 868 -21.29 -33.92 -41.82
N SER A 869 -22.00 -35.01 -42.15
CA SER A 869 -23.47 -35.08 -42.12
C SER A 869 -24.10 -35.05 -40.71
N LYS A 870 -23.29 -35.09 -39.65
CA LYS A 870 -23.71 -35.08 -38.23
C LYS A 870 -23.60 -33.71 -37.56
N VAL A 871 -23.11 -32.69 -38.28
CA VAL A 871 -22.90 -31.35 -37.71
C VAL A 871 -24.22 -30.71 -37.33
N THR A 872 -24.31 -30.23 -36.08
CA THR A 872 -25.47 -29.52 -35.53
C THR A 872 -25.25 -28.01 -35.47
N VAL A 873 -24.00 -27.54 -35.56
CA VAL A 873 -23.64 -26.13 -35.39
C VAL A 873 -22.53 -25.72 -36.36
N TYR A 874 -22.85 -24.76 -37.23
CA TYR A 874 -21.89 -23.95 -38.00
C TYR A 874 -21.90 -22.48 -37.55
N SER A 875 -22.49 -22.18 -36.39
CA SER A 875 -22.62 -20.81 -35.92
C SER A 875 -21.26 -20.11 -35.87
N ASN A 876 -21.21 -18.90 -36.45
CA ASN A 876 -20.02 -18.05 -36.52
C ASN A 876 -18.83 -18.67 -37.29
N ALA A 877 -19.01 -19.78 -38.03
CA ALA A 877 -17.89 -20.53 -38.61
C ALA A 877 -16.94 -19.65 -39.43
N PHE A 878 -17.44 -18.62 -40.12
CA PHE A 878 -16.66 -17.68 -40.91
C PHE A 878 -16.92 -16.22 -40.51
N GLU A 879 -17.44 -15.97 -39.31
CA GLU A 879 -17.69 -14.59 -38.85
C GLU A 879 -16.39 -13.78 -38.88
N GLY A 880 -16.41 -12.56 -39.43
CA GLY A 880 -15.27 -11.65 -39.42
C GLY A 880 -14.13 -12.04 -40.38
N CYS A 881 -14.37 -12.95 -41.33
CA CYS A 881 -13.42 -13.23 -42.42
C CYS A 881 -13.40 -12.07 -43.43
N THR A 882 -12.71 -10.98 -43.09
CA THR A 882 -12.82 -9.70 -43.81
C THR A 882 -12.31 -9.72 -45.24
N ALA A 883 -11.40 -10.64 -45.59
CA ALA A 883 -10.90 -10.80 -46.96
C ALA A 883 -11.73 -11.78 -47.82
N LEU A 884 -12.75 -12.43 -47.26
CA LEU A 884 -13.47 -13.51 -47.94
C LEU A 884 -14.31 -12.97 -49.10
N GLN A 885 -13.89 -13.26 -50.34
CA GLN A 885 -14.54 -12.77 -51.55
C GLN A 885 -15.40 -13.82 -52.24
N GLN A 886 -14.96 -15.09 -52.21
CA GLN A 886 -15.55 -16.19 -52.95
C GLN A 886 -15.78 -17.38 -52.04
N VAL A 887 -16.93 -18.03 -52.17
CA VAL A 887 -17.26 -19.26 -51.45
C VAL A 887 -17.76 -20.29 -52.43
N GLY A 888 -17.42 -21.56 -52.22
CA GLY A 888 -17.97 -22.70 -52.95
C GLY A 888 -19.25 -23.24 -52.31
N VAL A 889 -19.79 -24.33 -52.88
CA VAL A 889 -20.85 -25.13 -52.28
C VAL A 889 -20.25 -25.96 -51.15
N LEU A 890 -20.30 -25.43 -49.92
CA LEU A 890 -19.54 -25.97 -48.79
C LEU A 890 -20.10 -27.29 -48.24
N PHE A 891 -21.43 -27.45 -48.25
CA PHE A 891 -22.12 -28.45 -47.46
C PHE A 891 -22.59 -29.64 -48.32
N GLY A 892 -22.50 -30.84 -47.74
CA GLY A 892 -23.16 -32.05 -48.26
C GLY A 892 -24.51 -32.29 -47.58
N GLU A 893 -25.09 -33.47 -47.82
CA GLU A 893 -26.34 -33.87 -47.15
C GLU A 893 -26.15 -34.02 -45.64
N SER A 894 -26.93 -33.25 -44.86
CA SER A 894 -26.94 -33.32 -43.40
C SER A 894 -28.11 -34.15 -42.89
N THR A 895 -27.84 -35.00 -41.90
CA THR A 895 -28.85 -35.79 -41.18
C THR A 895 -29.37 -35.08 -39.93
N ALA A 896 -28.65 -34.07 -39.47
CA ALA A 896 -28.85 -33.38 -38.19
C ALA A 896 -29.59 -32.05 -38.33
N ALA A 897 -30.22 -31.59 -37.25
CA ALA A 897 -30.77 -30.24 -37.18
C ALA A 897 -29.63 -29.24 -36.97
N VAL A 898 -29.41 -28.36 -37.95
CA VAL A 898 -28.20 -27.51 -38.02
C VAL A 898 -28.53 -26.05 -37.68
N LYS A 899 -27.64 -25.37 -36.97
CA LYS A 899 -27.66 -23.91 -36.77
C LYS A 899 -26.61 -23.23 -37.64
N CYS A 900 -27.02 -22.24 -38.42
CA CYS A 900 -26.16 -21.45 -39.31
C CYS A 900 -26.14 -19.96 -38.93
N ASP A 901 -26.30 -19.67 -37.63
CA ASP A 901 -26.34 -18.29 -37.14
C ASP A 901 -24.99 -17.60 -37.30
N LEU A 902 -24.98 -16.33 -37.74
CA LEU A 902 -23.77 -15.53 -37.92
C LEU A 902 -22.72 -16.19 -38.85
N LEU A 903 -23.13 -17.13 -39.71
CA LEU A 903 -22.23 -17.99 -40.48
C LEU A 903 -21.13 -17.22 -41.23
N PHE A 904 -21.52 -16.15 -41.94
CA PHE A 904 -20.67 -15.21 -42.67
C PHE A 904 -20.88 -13.77 -42.19
N SER A 905 -21.29 -13.60 -40.92
CA SER A 905 -21.46 -12.27 -40.33
C SER A 905 -20.17 -11.45 -40.46
N LYS A 906 -20.28 -10.18 -40.87
CA LYS A 906 -19.14 -9.27 -41.03
C LYS A 906 -18.07 -9.80 -42.02
N CYS A 907 -18.50 -10.37 -43.13
CA CYS A 907 -17.66 -10.67 -44.29
C CYS A 907 -17.85 -9.60 -45.38
N PRO A 908 -17.33 -8.38 -45.21
CA PRO A 908 -17.63 -7.25 -46.09
C PRO A 908 -17.16 -7.43 -47.53
N ALA A 909 -16.20 -8.32 -47.80
CA ALA A 909 -15.67 -8.57 -49.13
C ALA A 909 -16.46 -9.62 -49.95
N LEU A 910 -17.43 -10.32 -49.35
CA LEU A 910 -18.15 -11.42 -49.99
C LEU A 910 -19.06 -10.89 -51.10
N LYS A 911 -18.82 -11.31 -52.36
CA LYS A 911 -19.50 -10.73 -53.53
C LYS A 911 -20.77 -11.45 -53.96
N ALA A 912 -20.81 -12.77 -53.81
CA ALA A 912 -21.91 -13.61 -54.28
C ALA A 912 -22.01 -14.90 -53.45
N ILE A 913 -23.20 -15.50 -53.48
CA ILE A 913 -23.49 -16.80 -52.86
C ILE A 913 -23.75 -17.83 -53.96
N PRO A 914 -23.07 -18.99 -53.97
CA PRO A 914 -23.33 -20.06 -54.93
C PRO A 914 -24.75 -20.60 -54.85
N ALA A 915 -25.32 -20.92 -56.01
CA ALA A 915 -26.57 -21.67 -56.09
C ALA A 915 -26.44 -23.03 -55.40
N GLY A 916 -27.46 -23.43 -54.64
CA GLY A 916 -27.49 -24.70 -53.94
C GLY A 916 -26.59 -24.80 -52.71
N MET A 917 -25.96 -23.71 -52.25
CA MET A 917 -25.05 -23.74 -51.09
C MET A 917 -25.68 -24.42 -49.86
N PHE A 918 -26.98 -24.23 -49.61
CA PHE A 918 -27.67 -24.79 -48.45
C PHE A 918 -28.58 -26.00 -48.75
N ASP A 919 -28.58 -26.53 -49.98
CA ASP A 919 -29.54 -27.57 -50.39
C ASP A 919 -29.42 -28.86 -49.57
N GLY A 920 -28.19 -29.23 -49.19
CA GLY A 920 -27.92 -30.39 -48.34
C GLY A 920 -28.37 -30.23 -46.88
N LEU A 921 -28.70 -29.02 -46.43
CA LEU A 921 -29.06 -28.70 -45.04
C LEU A 921 -30.58 -28.67 -44.83
N ALA A 922 -31.30 -29.69 -45.29
CA ALA A 922 -32.78 -29.70 -45.27
C ALA A 922 -33.37 -29.45 -43.87
N LYS A 923 -32.69 -29.93 -42.82
CA LYS A 923 -33.07 -29.76 -41.41
C LYS A 923 -32.45 -28.53 -40.72
N ALA A 924 -31.89 -27.58 -41.47
CA ALA A 924 -31.40 -26.33 -40.89
C ALA A 924 -32.52 -25.65 -40.09
N SER A 925 -32.24 -25.30 -38.84
CA SER A 925 -33.19 -24.70 -37.92
C SER A 925 -33.16 -23.17 -37.95
N THR A 926 -31.99 -22.57 -38.16
CA THR A 926 -31.81 -21.12 -38.09
C THR A 926 -30.72 -20.62 -39.05
N PHE A 927 -30.95 -19.43 -39.59
CA PHE A 927 -29.99 -18.61 -40.35
C PHE A 927 -29.96 -17.18 -39.80
N ASP A 928 -30.01 -17.02 -38.47
CA ASP A 928 -30.07 -15.69 -37.86
C ASP A 928 -28.77 -14.94 -38.15
N GLN A 929 -28.88 -13.72 -38.71
CA GLN A 929 -27.74 -12.86 -39.02
C GLN A 929 -26.66 -13.54 -39.89
N ALA A 930 -27.02 -14.55 -40.70
CA ALA A 930 -26.03 -15.39 -41.39
C ALA A 930 -25.12 -14.60 -42.35
N PHE A 931 -25.60 -13.50 -42.93
CA PHE A 931 -24.88 -12.61 -43.84
C PHE A 931 -24.98 -11.14 -43.42
N ILE A 932 -25.21 -10.85 -42.13
CA ILE A 932 -25.25 -9.46 -41.66
C ILE A 932 -23.92 -8.75 -41.98
N ASP A 933 -24.00 -7.51 -42.44
CA ASP A 933 -22.84 -6.67 -42.80
C ASP A 933 -21.95 -7.26 -43.93
N CYS A 934 -22.47 -8.16 -44.78
CA CYS A 934 -21.83 -8.57 -46.04
C CYS A 934 -21.97 -7.47 -47.11
N SER A 935 -21.30 -6.34 -46.88
CA SER A 935 -21.52 -5.10 -47.62
C SER A 935 -21.22 -5.16 -49.13
N ALA A 936 -20.32 -6.03 -49.59
CA ALA A 936 -20.03 -6.23 -51.02
C ALA A 936 -20.95 -7.24 -51.73
N LEU A 937 -21.92 -7.84 -51.04
CA LEU A 937 -22.78 -8.88 -51.60
C LEU A 937 -23.72 -8.26 -52.65
N GLU A 938 -23.52 -8.57 -53.94
CA GLU A 938 -24.28 -7.99 -55.05
C GLU A 938 -25.54 -8.78 -55.41
N THR A 939 -25.46 -10.11 -55.33
CA THR A 939 -26.53 -11.03 -55.76
C THR A 939 -26.66 -12.20 -54.79
N ILE A 940 -27.89 -12.71 -54.67
CA ILE A 940 -28.22 -13.97 -54.00
C ILE A 940 -28.97 -14.89 -54.99
N PRO A 941 -28.79 -16.22 -54.92
CA PRO A 941 -29.32 -17.15 -55.93
C PRO A 941 -30.83 -17.40 -55.78
N GLU A 942 -31.50 -17.70 -56.90
CA GLU A 942 -32.88 -18.21 -56.91
C GLU A 942 -32.96 -19.48 -56.04
N GLY A 943 -34.02 -19.61 -55.24
CA GLY A 943 -34.22 -20.84 -54.47
C GLY A 943 -33.27 -21.07 -53.29
N MET A 944 -32.55 -20.04 -52.83
CA MET A 944 -31.50 -20.17 -51.80
C MET A 944 -31.90 -20.95 -50.54
N PHE A 945 -33.15 -20.84 -50.08
CA PHE A 945 -33.68 -21.58 -48.93
C PHE A 945 -34.77 -22.60 -49.32
N MET A 946 -34.83 -23.01 -50.60
CA MET A 946 -35.92 -23.83 -51.12
C MET A 946 -35.99 -25.21 -50.46
N LYS A 947 -34.84 -25.78 -50.08
CA LYS A 947 -34.74 -27.11 -49.47
C LYS A 947 -34.72 -27.10 -47.94
N ASN A 948 -34.55 -25.93 -47.30
CA ASN A 948 -34.42 -25.82 -45.84
C ASN A 948 -35.79 -25.70 -45.15
N THR A 949 -36.57 -26.78 -45.17
CA THR A 949 -37.98 -26.77 -44.75
C THR A 949 -38.19 -26.66 -43.24
N ASP A 950 -37.15 -26.89 -42.44
CA ASP A 950 -37.21 -26.84 -40.97
C ASP A 950 -36.84 -25.47 -40.36
N VAL A 951 -36.47 -24.49 -41.18
CA VAL A 951 -35.99 -23.20 -40.69
C VAL A 951 -37.10 -22.47 -39.95
N THR A 952 -36.84 -22.07 -38.71
CA THR A 952 -37.77 -21.28 -37.89
C THR A 952 -37.47 -19.79 -37.94
N THR A 953 -36.21 -19.40 -38.14
CA THR A 953 -35.76 -18.00 -37.96
C THR A 953 -34.69 -17.60 -39.00
N LEU A 954 -34.89 -16.45 -39.64
CA LEU A 954 -33.95 -15.76 -40.54
C LEU A 954 -33.82 -14.26 -40.22
N THR A 955 -33.89 -13.89 -38.95
CA THR A 955 -33.82 -12.48 -38.53
C THR A 955 -32.51 -11.85 -39.02
N LYS A 956 -32.58 -10.63 -39.58
CA LYS A 956 -31.41 -9.86 -40.04
C LYS A 956 -30.46 -10.59 -41.00
N CYS A 957 -30.91 -11.65 -41.68
CA CYS A 957 -30.02 -12.55 -42.44
C CYS A 957 -29.14 -11.78 -43.44
N PHE A 958 -29.69 -10.78 -44.13
CA PHE A 958 -28.98 -9.92 -45.08
C PHE A 958 -28.97 -8.44 -44.66
N GLN A 959 -29.14 -8.15 -43.38
CA GLN A 959 -29.12 -6.76 -42.91
C GLN A 959 -27.79 -6.09 -43.29
N ASN A 960 -27.86 -4.85 -43.80
CA ASN A 960 -26.73 -4.05 -44.27
C ASN A 960 -25.91 -4.68 -45.42
N CYS A 961 -26.50 -5.57 -46.24
CA CYS A 961 -25.92 -5.96 -47.52
C CYS A 961 -26.10 -4.82 -48.54
N VAL A 962 -25.36 -3.72 -48.35
CA VAL A 962 -25.61 -2.44 -49.03
C VAL A 962 -25.46 -2.48 -50.55
N MET A 963 -24.75 -3.46 -51.11
CA MET A 963 -24.59 -3.66 -52.57
C MET A 963 -25.61 -4.62 -53.19
N LEU A 964 -26.51 -5.24 -52.40
CA LEU A 964 -27.45 -6.23 -52.90
C LEU A 964 -28.47 -5.58 -53.84
N LYS A 965 -28.53 -6.03 -55.11
CA LYS A 965 -29.30 -5.37 -56.18
C LYS A 965 -30.74 -5.85 -56.33
N ALA A 966 -31.02 -7.13 -56.07
CA ALA A 966 -32.35 -7.69 -56.24
C ALA A 966 -32.63 -8.85 -55.28
N VAL A 967 -33.90 -9.04 -54.92
CA VAL A 967 -34.38 -10.28 -54.29
C VAL A 967 -34.88 -11.23 -55.39
N PRO A 968 -34.30 -12.43 -55.53
CA PRO A 968 -34.60 -13.34 -56.61
C PRO A 968 -35.93 -14.07 -56.40
N ALA A 969 -36.37 -14.78 -57.44
CA ALA A 969 -37.56 -15.61 -57.43
C ALA A 969 -37.44 -16.76 -56.41
N ARG A 970 -38.60 -17.21 -55.91
CA ARG A 970 -38.75 -18.47 -55.15
C ARG A 970 -37.72 -18.70 -54.03
N MET A 971 -37.37 -17.67 -53.26
CA MET A 971 -36.38 -17.75 -52.17
C MET A 971 -36.64 -18.91 -51.21
N PHE A 972 -37.91 -19.19 -50.92
CA PHE A 972 -38.35 -20.22 -49.98
C PHE A 972 -39.19 -21.29 -50.68
N GLY A 973 -39.00 -22.55 -50.25
CA GLY A 973 -39.93 -23.64 -50.55
C GLY A 973 -41.18 -23.54 -49.70
N ALA A 974 -42.13 -24.46 -49.88
CA ALA A 974 -43.33 -24.51 -49.03
C ALA A 974 -42.98 -24.85 -47.57
N THR A 975 -42.78 -23.82 -46.74
CA THR A 975 -42.37 -23.95 -45.33
C THR A 975 -43.53 -23.63 -44.39
N THR A 976 -43.78 -24.54 -43.45
CA THR A 976 -44.78 -24.37 -42.38
C THR A 976 -44.14 -24.00 -41.04
N LYS A 977 -42.80 -23.89 -40.98
CA LYS A 977 -42.03 -23.70 -39.74
C LYS A 977 -41.38 -22.32 -39.60
N THR A 978 -41.20 -21.58 -40.69
CA THR A 978 -40.52 -20.27 -40.67
C THR A 978 -41.36 -19.20 -40.01
N LYS A 979 -41.08 -18.91 -38.74
CA LYS A 979 -41.87 -18.02 -37.88
C LYS A 979 -41.35 -16.58 -37.85
N THR A 980 -40.08 -16.32 -38.11
CA THR A 980 -39.51 -14.98 -37.91
C THR A 980 -38.54 -14.60 -39.04
N LEU A 981 -38.82 -13.48 -39.70
CA LEU A 981 -38.00 -12.89 -40.78
C LEU A 981 -37.78 -11.38 -40.58
N SER A 982 -37.73 -10.93 -39.33
CA SER A 982 -37.60 -9.50 -39.03
C SER A 982 -36.29 -8.93 -39.56
N TYR A 983 -36.33 -7.74 -40.16
CA TYR A 983 -35.16 -7.03 -40.70
C TYR A 983 -34.38 -7.79 -41.78
N LEU A 984 -35.00 -8.73 -42.48
CA LEU A 984 -34.33 -9.67 -43.40
C LEU A 984 -33.36 -9.00 -44.39
N PHE A 985 -33.79 -7.93 -45.04
CA PHE A 985 -33.04 -7.09 -46.00
C PHE A 985 -32.95 -5.63 -45.55
N SER A 986 -33.08 -5.37 -44.24
CA SER A 986 -33.03 -4.02 -43.70
C SER A 986 -31.67 -3.36 -44.01
N GLY A 987 -31.68 -2.13 -44.52
CA GLY A 987 -30.46 -1.40 -44.87
C GLY A 987 -29.78 -1.85 -46.18
N CYS A 988 -30.42 -2.69 -47.00
CA CYS A 988 -29.94 -3.00 -48.36
C CYS A 988 -30.18 -1.81 -49.30
N THR A 989 -29.39 -0.76 -49.16
CA THR A 989 -29.63 0.55 -49.81
C THR A 989 -29.53 0.52 -51.34
N SER A 990 -28.84 -0.45 -51.95
CA SER A 990 -28.77 -0.62 -53.42
C SER A 990 -29.83 -1.58 -54.00
N LEU A 991 -30.77 -2.07 -53.19
CA LEU A 991 -31.79 -3.01 -53.65
C LEU A 991 -32.78 -2.31 -54.58
N GLU A 992 -32.80 -2.68 -55.87
CA GLU A 992 -33.62 -2.03 -56.90
C GLU A 992 -34.94 -2.74 -57.19
N SER A 993 -34.97 -4.08 -57.07
CA SER A 993 -36.13 -4.89 -57.44
C SER A 993 -36.35 -6.12 -56.56
N ILE A 994 -37.58 -6.61 -56.54
CA ILE A 994 -38.01 -7.81 -55.83
C ILE A 994 -38.80 -8.67 -56.83
N ALA A 995 -38.46 -9.96 -56.94
CA ALA A 995 -39.23 -10.87 -57.79
C ALA A 995 -40.66 -11.08 -57.22
N PRO A 996 -41.71 -11.12 -58.08
CA PRO A 996 -43.10 -11.24 -57.61
C PRO A 996 -43.39 -12.50 -56.77
N ASP A 997 -42.70 -13.61 -57.03
CA ASP A 997 -42.90 -14.90 -56.37
C ASP A 997 -41.84 -15.20 -55.28
N ALA A 998 -41.03 -14.19 -54.90
CA ALA A 998 -39.92 -14.35 -53.95
C ALA A 998 -40.34 -15.02 -52.62
N PHE A 999 -41.51 -14.67 -52.08
CA PHE A 999 -41.99 -15.12 -50.76
C PHE A 999 -43.14 -16.14 -50.81
N SER A 1000 -43.49 -16.64 -52.00
CA SER A 1000 -44.66 -17.52 -52.23
C SER A 1000 -44.68 -18.80 -51.38
N GLY A 1001 -43.50 -19.29 -50.96
CA GLY A 1001 -43.33 -20.48 -50.14
C GLY A 1001 -43.63 -20.33 -48.63
N LEU A 1002 -43.76 -19.11 -48.09
CA LEU A 1002 -44.00 -18.92 -46.65
C LEU A 1002 -45.45 -19.23 -46.27
N LYS A 1003 -45.67 -20.33 -45.52
CA LYS A 1003 -46.99 -20.84 -45.11
C LYS A 1003 -47.12 -21.08 -43.59
N ALA A 1004 -46.14 -20.65 -42.78
CA ALA A 1004 -46.14 -20.90 -41.34
C ALA A 1004 -47.18 -20.04 -40.60
N PRO A 1005 -47.93 -20.59 -39.63
CA PRO A 1005 -48.87 -19.81 -38.82
C PRO A 1005 -48.13 -18.84 -37.89
N SER A 1006 -48.70 -17.65 -37.70
CA SER A 1006 -48.15 -16.60 -36.83
C SER A 1006 -46.74 -16.14 -37.22
N THR A 1007 -46.49 -16.04 -38.53
CA THR A 1007 -45.21 -15.55 -39.05
C THR A 1007 -45.05 -14.06 -38.74
N THR A 1008 -44.01 -13.74 -37.97
CA THR A 1008 -43.56 -12.37 -37.71
C THR A 1008 -42.67 -11.90 -38.85
N PHE A 1009 -43.18 -10.97 -39.64
CA PHE A 1009 -42.46 -10.35 -40.73
C PHE A 1009 -42.53 -8.83 -40.57
N MET A 1010 -41.46 -8.24 -40.05
CA MET A 1010 -41.42 -6.81 -39.75
C MET A 1010 -40.13 -6.18 -40.29
N TYR A 1011 -40.21 -4.94 -40.77
CA TYR A 1011 -39.04 -4.15 -41.20
C TYR A 1011 -38.16 -4.84 -42.25
N ALA A 1012 -38.73 -5.77 -43.02
CA ALA A 1012 -37.99 -6.66 -43.89
C ALA A 1012 -37.15 -5.92 -44.93
N PHE A 1013 -37.66 -4.79 -45.44
CA PHE A 1013 -37.02 -3.93 -46.42
C PHE A 1013 -36.84 -2.50 -45.88
N GLU A 1014 -36.82 -2.33 -44.56
CA GLU A 1014 -36.64 -1.00 -43.97
C GLU A 1014 -35.35 -0.36 -44.50
N LYS A 1015 -35.42 0.89 -44.98
CA LYS A 1015 -34.31 1.65 -45.57
C LYS A 1015 -33.71 1.05 -46.85
N CYS A 1016 -34.48 0.30 -47.64
CA CYS A 1016 -34.10 -0.06 -49.02
C CYS A 1016 -34.31 1.13 -49.97
N THR A 1017 -33.44 2.12 -49.87
CA THR A 1017 -33.62 3.44 -50.50
C THR A 1017 -33.60 3.46 -52.02
N SER A 1018 -33.04 2.43 -52.68
CA SER A 1018 -33.02 2.33 -54.16
C SER A 1018 -34.20 1.55 -54.75
N LEU A 1019 -35.08 0.97 -53.92
CA LEU A 1019 -36.18 0.13 -54.38
C LEU A 1019 -37.20 1.01 -55.10
N LYS A 1020 -37.46 0.76 -56.40
CA LYS A 1020 -38.32 1.65 -57.23
C LYS A 1020 -39.78 1.23 -57.25
N GLU A 1021 -40.04 -0.08 -57.25
CA GLU A 1021 -41.37 -0.65 -57.41
C GLU A 1021 -41.54 -1.91 -56.56
N ILE A 1022 -42.74 -2.09 -56.02
CA ILE A 1022 -43.20 -3.35 -55.44
C ILE A 1022 -44.07 -4.06 -56.49
N PRO A 1023 -43.76 -5.30 -56.88
CA PRO A 1023 -44.50 -6.00 -57.93
C PRO A 1023 -45.90 -6.40 -57.49
N ASP A 1024 -46.77 -6.63 -58.49
CA ASP A 1024 -48.10 -7.20 -58.29
C ASP A 1024 -48.00 -8.54 -57.54
N GLY A 1025 -48.87 -8.72 -56.55
CA GLY A 1025 -49.03 -10.00 -55.87
C GLY A 1025 -47.90 -10.45 -54.95
N LEU A 1026 -46.91 -9.59 -54.61
CA LEU A 1026 -45.69 -9.98 -53.89
C LEU A 1026 -45.91 -10.89 -52.67
N PHE A 1027 -46.92 -10.58 -51.84
CA PHE A 1027 -47.29 -11.36 -50.66
C PHE A 1027 -48.69 -11.96 -50.73
N ARG A 1028 -49.28 -12.05 -51.93
CA ARG A 1028 -50.66 -12.50 -52.15
C ARG A 1028 -50.89 -13.93 -51.65
N GLU A 1029 -49.87 -14.77 -51.75
CA GLU A 1029 -49.95 -16.18 -51.36
C GLU A 1029 -49.64 -16.41 -49.86
N ASN A 1030 -49.30 -15.36 -49.09
CA ASN A 1030 -48.91 -15.48 -47.68
C ASN A 1030 -50.10 -15.28 -46.71
N THR A 1031 -51.02 -16.25 -46.70
CA THR A 1031 -52.28 -16.19 -45.94
C THR A 1031 -52.13 -16.21 -44.41
N THR A 1032 -50.94 -16.52 -43.89
CA THR A 1032 -50.70 -16.82 -42.46
C THR A 1032 -49.88 -15.77 -41.71
N ILE A 1033 -49.45 -14.70 -42.37
CA ILE A 1033 -48.70 -13.61 -41.73
C ILE A 1033 -49.64 -12.87 -40.78
N SER A 1034 -49.23 -12.79 -39.50
CA SER A 1034 -50.09 -12.25 -38.44
C SER A 1034 -49.97 -10.75 -38.25
N THR A 1035 -48.91 -10.15 -38.75
CA THR A 1035 -48.63 -8.72 -38.55
C THR A 1035 -47.81 -8.18 -39.70
N TRP A 1036 -48.31 -7.11 -40.33
CA TRP A 1036 -47.58 -6.31 -41.31
C TRP A 1036 -47.10 -5.04 -40.64
N THR A 1037 -45.81 -4.96 -40.30
CA THR A 1037 -45.24 -3.78 -39.64
C THR A 1037 -43.96 -3.31 -40.33
N GLY A 1038 -43.95 -2.06 -40.80
CA GLY A 1038 -42.73 -1.39 -41.23
C GLY A 1038 -42.02 -2.01 -42.43
N ILE A 1039 -42.66 -2.92 -43.18
CA ILE A 1039 -42.00 -3.76 -44.19
C ILE A 1039 -41.16 -2.94 -45.16
N PHE A 1040 -41.70 -1.84 -45.69
CA PHE A 1040 -41.03 -0.93 -46.63
C PHE A 1040 -40.78 0.45 -46.03
N ARG A 1041 -40.64 0.53 -44.70
CA ARG A 1041 -40.41 1.80 -44.01
C ARG A 1041 -39.14 2.48 -44.51
N ASP A 1042 -39.21 3.78 -44.73
CA ASP A 1042 -38.12 4.63 -45.19
C ASP A 1042 -37.49 4.13 -46.52
N CYS A 1043 -38.26 3.45 -47.38
CA CYS A 1043 -37.89 3.17 -48.77
C CYS A 1043 -38.07 4.43 -49.62
N THR A 1044 -37.19 5.42 -49.42
CA THR A 1044 -37.34 6.77 -49.98
C THR A 1044 -37.29 6.84 -51.51
N GLY A 1045 -36.81 5.79 -52.20
CA GLY A 1045 -36.82 5.69 -53.67
C GLY A 1045 -38.04 4.98 -54.26
N LEU A 1046 -38.94 4.44 -53.43
CA LEU A 1046 -40.11 3.69 -53.88
C LEU A 1046 -41.11 4.63 -54.54
N ARG A 1047 -41.43 4.39 -55.82
CA ARG A 1047 -42.33 5.23 -56.63
C ARG A 1047 -43.69 4.60 -56.89
N LYS A 1048 -43.76 3.27 -56.97
CA LYS A 1048 -44.96 2.53 -57.34
C LYS A 1048 -45.15 1.29 -56.47
N VAL A 1049 -46.40 1.03 -56.10
CA VAL A 1049 -46.82 -0.25 -55.50
C VAL A 1049 -47.80 -0.93 -56.46
N GLY A 1050 -47.58 -2.21 -56.74
CA GLY A 1050 -48.47 -3.03 -57.57
C GLY A 1050 -49.84 -3.31 -56.93
N SER A 1051 -50.62 -4.11 -57.63
CA SER A 1051 -51.96 -4.54 -57.22
C SER A 1051 -51.91 -5.87 -56.43
N ASN A 1052 -52.92 -6.14 -55.60
CA ASN A 1052 -53.07 -7.42 -54.88
C ASN A 1052 -51.86 -7.83 -53.98
N VAL A 1053 -51.15 -6.86 -53.40
CA VAL A 1053 -49.82 -7.11 -52.78
C VAL A 1053 -49.89 -7.86 -51.46
N PHE A 1054 -50.65 -7.37 -50.47
CA PHE A 1054 -50.63 -7.92 -49.11
C PHE A 1054 -51.82 -8.81 -48.85
N ASN A 1055 -51.57 -10.06 -48.48
CA ASN A 1055 -52.61 -10.92 -47.93
C ASN A 1055 -52.79 -10.66 -46.43
N CYS A 1056 -54.00 -10.25 -46.05
CA CYS A 1056 -54.38 -9.85 -44.71
C CYS A 1056 -55.25 -10.90 -44.00
N ALA A 1057 -55.45 -12.10 -44.58
CA ALA A 1057 -56.33 -13.14 -44.02
C ALA A 1057 -55.94 -13.61 -42.61
N GLY A 1058 -54.64 -13.54 -42.29
CA GLY A 1058 -54.05 -13.89 -40.99
C GLY A 1058 -53.80 -12.70 -40.06
N SER A 1059 -53.97 -11.46 -40.53
CA SER A 1059 -53.59 -10.24 -39.81
C SER A 1059 -54.78 -9.53 -39.18
N THR A 1060 -54.58 -8.93 -38.00
CA THR A 1060 -55.56 -8.05 -37.35
C THR A 1060 -55.15 -6.58 -37.38
N THR A 1061 -53.89 -6.30 -37.68
CA THR A 1061 -53.31 -4.95 -37.73
C THR A 1061 -52.39 -4.77 -38.93
N PHE A 1062 -52.30 -3.54 -39.45
CA PHE A 1062 -51.44 -3.16 -40.57
C PHE A 1062 -50.81 -1.79 -40.29
N GLY A 1063 -49.50 -1.74 -40.08
CA GLY A 1063 -48.84 -0.59 -39.45
C GLY A 1063 -47.55 -0.15 -40.14
N SER A 1064 -47.40 1.16 -40.39
CA SER A 1064 -46.15 1.82 -40.80
C SER A 1064 -45.49 1.23 -42.05
N VAL A 1065 -46.25 0.52 -42.90
CA VAL A 1065 -45.70 -0.29 -43.98
C VAL A 1065 -44.94 0.54 -45.01
N PHE A 1066 -45.46 1.71 -45.37
CA PHE A 1066 -44.83 2.68 -46.27
C PHE A 1066 -44.49 3.99 -45.56
N TYR A 1067 -44.35 3.96 -44.23
CA TYR A 1067 -43.93 5.14 -43.49
C TYR A 1067 -42.64 5.70 -44.09
N GLY A 1068 -42.59 6.99 -44.42
CA GLY A 1068 -41.38 7.66 -44.92
C GLY A 1068 -41.02 7.36 -46.38
N CYS A 1069 -41.90 6.71 -47.15
CA CYS A 1069 -41.70 6.50 -48.59
C CYS A 1069 -41.97 7.78 -49.40
N THR A 1070 -41.08 8.77 -49.27
CA THR A 1070 -41.28 10.13 -49.78
C THR A 1070 -41.45 10.22 -51.30
N ALA A 1071 -40.93 9.27 -52.08
CA ALA A 1071 -41.05 9.24 -53.53
C ALA A 1071 -42.28 8.48 -54.06
N LEU A 1072 -43.11 7.89 -53.18
CA LEU A 1072 -44.21 7.04 -53.61
C LEU A 1072 -45.28 7.86 -54.32
N GLU A 1073 -45.59 7.53 -55.58
CA GLU A 1073 -46.51 8.29 -56.43
C GLU A 1073 -47.86 7.58 -56.63
N THR A 1074 -47.84 6.26 -56.85
CA THR A 1074 -49.03 5.47 -57.22
C THR A 1074 -49.10 4.13 -56.48
N VAL A 1075 -50.34 3.71 -56.20
CA VAL A 1075 -50.68 2.44 -55.55
C VAL A 1075 -51.70 1.70 -56.42
N GLY A 1076 -51.44 0.42 -56.71
CA GLY A 1076 -52.32 -0.43 -57.51
C GLY A 1076 -53.59 -0.86 -56.76
N GLU A 1077 -54.59 -1.27 -57.52
CA GLU A 1077 -55.90 -1.70 -57.03
C GLU A 1077 -55.80 -2.90 -56.06
N ASN A 1078 -56.77 -3.00 -55.15
CA ASN A 1078 -56.87 -4.10 -54.19
C ASN A 1078 -55.56 -4.41 -53.43
N LEU A 1079 -54.89 -3.37 -52.91
CA LEU A 1079 -53.62 -3.51 -52.22
C LEU A 1079 -53.69 -4.50 -51.03
N LEU A 1080 -54.81 -4.50 -50.32
CA LEU A 1080 -55.09 -5.28 -49.11
C LEU A 1080 -56.05 -6.44 -49.42
N VAL A 1081 -55.52 -7.60 -49.76
CA VAL A 1081 -56.30 -8.81 -50.12
C VAL A 1081 -56.78 -9.53 -48.86
N SER A 1082 -58.02 -10.01 -48.82
CA SER A 1082 -58.60 -10.76 -47.68
C SER A 1082 -58.55 -9.98 -46.36
N ALA A 1083 -58.89 -8.69 -46.41
CA ALA A 1083 -58.71 -7.74 -45.31
C ALA A 1083 -59.83 -7.72 -44.25
N GLY A 1084 -60.80 -8.63 -44.34
CA GLY A 1084 -62.00 -8.69 -43.48
C GLY A 1084 -61.76 -8.93 -41.98
N LYS A 1085 -60.51 -9.14 -41.54
CA LYS A 1085 -60.13 -9.27 -40.12
C LYS A 1085 -59.36 -8.08 -39.57
N LEU A 1086 -58.99 -7.10 -40.41
CA LEU A 1086 -58.23 -5.94 -39.96
C LEU A 1086 -59.10 -5.07 -39.05
N THR A 1087 -58.62 -4.87 -37.82
CA THR A 1087 -59.24 -4.00 -36.82
C THR A 1087 -58.52 -2.67 -36.66
N GLY A 1088 -57.24 -2.60 -37.03
CA GLY A 1088 -56.44 -1.38 -36.92
C GLY A 1088 -55.48 -1.18 -38.09
N ILE A 1089 -55.48 0.03 -38.65
CA ILE A 1089 -54.50 0.51 -39.62
C ILE A 1089 -53.82 1.75 -39.04
N THR A 1090 -52.48 1.81 -39.12
CA THR A 1090 -51.71 2.89 -38.48
C THR A 1090 -50.56 3.33 -39.36
N SER A 1091 -50.42 4.64 -39.59
CA SER A 1091 -49.27 5.23 -40.31
C SER A 1091 -48.94 4.56 -41.65
N MET A 1092 -49.93 3.98 -42.33
CA MET A 1092 -49.74 3.14 -43.51
C MET A 1092 -48.90 3.81 -44.59
N PHE A 1093 -49.23 5.06 -44.91
CA PHE A 1093 -48.56 5.94 -45.88
C PHE A 1093 -48.04 7.21 -45.22
N ARG A 1094 -47.74 7.17 -43.91
CA ARG A 1094 -47.28 8.38 -43.22
C ARG A 1094 -46.03 8.95 -43.90
N ASP A 1095 -46.00 10.25 -44.12
CA ASP A 1095 -44.94 11.01 -44.78
C ASP A 1095 -44.64 10.56 -46.24
N CYS A 1096 -45.61 9.94 -46.92
CA CYS A 1096 -45.56 9.69 -48.37
C CYS A 1096 -45.91 10.96 -49.17
N SER A 1097 -45.04 11.97 -49.10
CA SER A 1097 -45.32 13.32 -49.60
C SER A 1097 -45.65 13.42 -51.09
N SER A 1098 -45.16 12.48 -51.92
CA SER A 1098 -45.38 12.46 -53.38
C SER A 1098 -46.61 11.68 -53.84
N LEU A 1099 -47.37 11.07 -52.91
CA LEU A 1099 -48.49 10.18 -53.25
C LEU A 1099 -49.62 11.00 -53.86
N LYS A 1100 -49.92 10.77 -55.14
CA LYS A 1100 -50.88 11.61 -55.92
C LYS A 1100 -52.33 11.18 -55.74
N GLY A 1101 -52.56 9.87 -55.60
CA GLY A 1101 -53.88 9.27 -55.50
C GLY A 1101 -53.78 7.85 -54.94
N ILE A 1102 -54.90 7.37 -54.39
CA ILE A 1102 -55.06 6.04 -53.83
C ILE A 1102 -56.31 5.39 -54.44
N PRO A 1103 -56.30 4.06 -54.67
CA PRO A 1103 -57.50 3.36 -55.08
C PRO A 1103 -58.63 3.61 -54.08
N VAL A 1104 -59.79 4.04 -54.59
CA VAL A 1104 -60.94 4.42 -53.75
C VAL A 1104 -61.47 3.23 -52.95
N ASP A 1105 -61.33 2.03 -53.50
CA ASP A 1105 -61.82 0.74 -53.01
C ASP A 1105 -60.85 0.04 -52.04
N ILE A 1106 -59.72 0.66 -51.67
CA ILE A 1106 -58.66 0.05 -50.84
C ILE A 1106 -59.15 -0.48 -49.48
N PHE A 1107 -60.28 0.03 -48.96
CA PHE A 1107 -60.88 -0.38 -47.68
C PHE A 1107 -62.19 -1.16 -47.82
N ASP A 1108 -62.56 -1.61 -49.02
CA ASP A 1108 -63.85 -2.30 -49.26
C ASP A 1108 -63.97 -3.62 -48.50
N GLU A 1109 -62.89 -4.40 -48.44
CA GLU A 1109 -62.85 -5.62 -47.63
C GLU A 1109 -62.66 -5.37 -46.13
N CYS A 1110 -62.31 -4.14 -45.71
CA CYS A 1110 -62.02 -3.79 -44.31
C CYS A 1110 -63.31 -3.49 -43.52
N THR A 1111 -64.24 -4.46 -43.44
CA THR A 1111 -65.58 -4.27 -42.87
C THR A 1111 -65.62 -4.18 -41.33
N VAL A 1112 -64.60 -4.71 -40.64
CA VAL A 1112 -64.50 -4.76 -39.17
C VAL A 1112 -63.51 -3.75 -38.57
N LEU A 1113 -63.05 -2.79 -39.37
CA LEU A 1113 -62.03 -1.81 -38.99
C LEU A 1113 -62.54 -0.91 -37.84
N LYS A 1114 -61.74 -0.74 -36.79
CA LYS A 1114 -62.06 0.09 -35.60
C LYS A 1114 -61.16 1.32 -35.48
N SER A 1115 -59.95 1.25 -36.02
CA SER A 1115 -58.92 2.28 -35.90
C SER A 1115 -58.22 2.54 -37.24
N VAL A 1116 -58.09 3.80 -37.62
CA VAL A 1116 -57.32 4.29 -38.78
C VAL A 1116 -56.58 5.56 -38.37
N THR A 1117 -55.40 5.42 -37.79
CA THR A 1117 -54.64 6.56 -37.22
C THR A 1117 -53.44 6.90 -38.09
N ASN A 1118 -53.24 8.19 -38.36
CA ASN A 1118 -52.12 8.71 -39.17
C ASN A 1118 -51.93 8.05 -40.54
N ALA A 1119 -52.94 7.34 -41.08
CA ALA A 1119 -52.76 6.46 -42.23
C ALA A 1119 -52.23 7.19 -43.48
N PHE A 1120 -52.62 8.46 -43.68
CA PHE A 1120 -52.18 9.34 -44.76
C PHE A 1120 -51.53 10.62 -44.23
N SER A 1121 -51.11 10.64 -42.95
CA SER A 1121 -50.50 11.82 -42.33
C SER A 1121 -49.26 12.24 -43.12
N GLY A 1122 -49.17 13.49 -43.55
CA GLY A 1122 -48.04 14.00 -44.34
C GLY A 1122 -48.09 13.70 -45.85
N CYS A 1123 -49.16 13.10 -46.38
CA CYS A 1123 -49.36 12.91 -47.81
C CYS A 1123 -49.79 14.21 -48.51
N THR A 1124 -48.87 15.16 -48.63
CA THR A 1124 -49.15 16.53 -49.10
C THR A 1124 -49.61 16.64 -50.56
N SER A 1125 -49.28 15.65 -51.39
CA SER A 1125 -49.70 15.59 -52.80
C SER A 1125 -50.98 14.77 -53.04
N LEU A 1126 -51.60 14.22 -51.99
CA LEU A 1126 -52.76 13.35 -52.12
C LEU A 1126 -53.98 14.14 -52.57
N SER A 1127 -54.47 13.85 -53.77
CA SER A 1127 -55.56 14.54 -54.44
C SER A 1127 -56.66 13.57 -54.88
N GLY A 1128 -57.79 14.10 -55.35
CA GLY A 1128 -58.98 13.32 -55.68
C GLY A 1128 -59.91 13.11 -54.47
N GLU A 1129 -60.86 12.20 -54.61
CA GLU A 1129 -61.85 11.88 -53.57
C GLU A 1129 -61.24 10.95 -52.51
N SER A 1130 -61.51 11.18 -51.22
CA SER A 1130 -61.01 10.31 -50.16
C SER A 1130 -61.60 8.89 -50.26
N PRO A 1131 -60.92 7.85 -49.70
CA PRO A 1131 -61.36 6.46 -49.83
C PRO A 1131 -62.76 6.22 -49.27
N TYR A 1132 -63.56 5.45 -50.01
CA TYR A 1132 -64.94 5.12 -49.67
C TYR A 1132 -65.28 3.70 -50.06
N THR A 1133 -66.32 3.15 -49.41
CA THR A 1133 -66.89 1.84 -49.75
C THR A 1133 -68.33 1.99 -50.21
N ILE A 1134 -68.68 1.34 -51.33
CA ILE A 1134 -70.05 1.35 -51.84
C ILE A 1134 -70.83 0.20 -51.22
N VAL A 1135 -71.89 0.52 -50.47
CA VAL A 1135 -72.83 -0.47 -49.92
C VAL A 1135 -74.23 -0.14 -50.44
N ASN A 1136 -74.86 -1.10 -51.13
CA ASN A 1136 -76.19 -0.95 -51.73
C ASN A 1136 -76.33 0.31 -52.62
N GLY A 1137 -75.27 0.69 -53.34
CA GLY A 1137 -75.23 1.87 -54.21
C GLY A 1137 -74.96 3.20 -53.50
N ILE A 1138 -74.76 3.21 -52.17
CA ILE A 1138 -74.41 4.40 -51.38
C ILE A 1138 -72.92 4.40 -51.07
N LYS A 1139 -72.23 5.54 -51.29
CA LYS A 1139 -70.84 5.74 -50.88
C LYS A 1139 -70.76 6.03 -49.38
N TYR A 1140 -69.89 5.31 -48.67
CA TYR A 1140 -69.50 5.60 -47.29
C TYR A 1140 -67.99 5.84 -47.23
N HIS A 1141 -67.58 7.11 -47.10
CA HIS A 1141 -66.17 7.45 -46.88
C HIS A 1141 -65.67 6.90 -45.55
N LEU A 1142 -64.36 6.85 -45.33
CA LEU A 1142 -63.80 6.48 -44.03
C LEU A 1142 -64.41 7.31 -42.88
N TYR A 1143 -64.58 8.62 -43.07
CA TYR A 1143 -65.17 9.49 -42.05
C TYR A 1143 -66.69 9.34 -41.89
N ASP A 1144 -67.38 8.65 -42.82
CA ASP A 1144 -68.82 8.34 -42.72
C ASP A 1144 -69.10 7.06 -41.92
N ARG A 1145 -68.07 6.28 -41.57
CA ARG A 1145 -68.19 5.05 -40.76
C ARG A 1145 -68.40 5.40 -39.28
N THR A 1146 -69.55 5.99 -38.97
CA THR A 1146 -69.99 6.39 -37.62
C THR A 1146 -70.92 5.34 -37.01
N THR A 1147 -71.20 5.45 -35.70
CA THR A 1147 -72.21 4.60 -35.02
C THR A 1147 -73.59 4.73 -35.66
N GLU A 1148 -73.93 5.90 -36.21
CA GLU A 1148 -75.22 6.18 -36.85
C GLU A 1148 -75.37 5.46 -38.20
N ASN A 1149 -74.31 5.47 -39.02
CA ASN A 1149 -74.32 4.83 -40.35
C ASN A 1149 -74.03 3.32 -40.30
N ASN A 1150 -73.59 2.79 -39.16
CA ASN A 1150 -73.22 1.38 -39.00
C ASN A 1150 -74.35 0.38 -39.35
N PRO A 1151 -75.61 0.53 -38.89
CA PRO A 1151 -76.68 -0.41 -39.22
C PRO A 1151 -77.04 -0.45 -40.72
N ALA A 1152 -76.94 0.69 -41.41
CA ALA A 1152 -77.28 0.83 -42.82
C ALA A 1152 -76.16 0.39 -43.77
N SER A 1153 -74.90 0.61 -43.38
CA SER A 1153 -73.72 0.26 -44.18
C SER A 1153 -73.18 -1.15 -43.89
N GLY A 1154 -73.43 -1.71 -42.70
CA GLY A 1154 -72.77 -2.95 -42.25
C GLY A 1154 -71.26 -2.79 -42.00
N LEU A 1155 -70.71 -1.57 -42.09
CA LEU A 1155 -69.30 -1.25 -41.84
C LEU A 1155 -69.12 -0.83 -40.38
N THR A 1156 -68.14 -1.43 -39.67
CA THR A 1156 -67.85 -1.11 -38.26
C THR A 1156 -67.53 0.37 -38.08
N ALA A 1157 -68.09 0.98 -37.03
CA ALA A 1157 -67.82 2.37 -36.69
C ALA A 1157 -66.36 2.58 -36.26
N LEU A 1158 -65.71 3.62 -36.80
CA LEU A 1158 -64.33 3.97 -36.48
C LEU A 1158 -64.28 4.82 -35.20
N THR A 1159 -63.46 4.37 -34.24
CA THR A 1159 -63.35 4.97 -32.88
C THR A 1159 -62.01 5.64 -32.62
N SER A 1160 -60.98 5.35 -33.43
CA SER A 1160 -59.65 5.95 -33.31
C SER A 1160 -59.14 6.37 -34.69
N THR A 1161 -59.15 7.68 -34.95
CA THR A 1161 -58.99 8.23 -36.31
C THR A 1161 -58.01 9.40 -36.39
N ALA A 1162 -57.35 9.71 -35.27
CA ALA A 1162 -56.51 10.89 -35.10
C ALA A 1162 -55.44 10.99 -36.20
N GLY A 1163 -55.31 12.19 -36.76
CA GLY A 1163 -54.31 12.56 -37.75
C GLY A 1163 -54.35 11.78 -39.07
N CYS A 1164 -55.40 10.98 -39.34
CA CYS A 1164 -55.48 10.13 -40.52
C CYS A 1164 -55.20 10.88 -41.84
N PHE A 1165 -55.73 12.10 -41.99
CA PHE A 1165 -55.57 12.96 -43.15
C PHE A 1165 -54.79 14.26 -42.84
N LYS A 1166 -53.98 14.25 -41.77
CA LYS A 1166 -53.18 15.41 -41.39
C LYS A 1166 -52.25 15.83 -42.53
N GLY A 1167 -52.40 17.06 -43.02
CA GLY A 1167 -51.62 17.59 -44.15
C GLY A 1167 -52.10 17.21 -45.56
N CYS A 1168 -53.21 16.48 -45.72
CA CYS A 1168 -53.77 16.06 -47.02
C CYS A 1168 -54.67 17.12 -47.67
N THR A 1169 -54.21 18.38 -47.79
CA THR A 1169 -55.09 19.51 -48.17
C THR A 1169 -55.56 19.52 -49.62
N GLN A 1170 -55.10 18.60 -50.48
CA GLN A 1170 -55.45 18.53 -51.91
C GLN A 1170 -56.62 17.58 -52.22
N LEU A 1171 -57.19 16.89 -51.23
CA LEU A 1171 -58.38 16.05 -51.40
C LEU A 1171 -59.60 16.90 -51.80
N SER A 1172 -60.40 16.45 -52.77
CA SER A 1172 -61.56 17.21 -53.28
C SER A 1172 -62.68 17.37 -52.24
N ASP A 1173 -62.75 16.45 -51.29
CA ASP A 1173 -63.69 16.40 -50.16
C ASP A 1173 -63.04 16.83 -48.84
N TYR A 1174 -61.82 17.40 -48.85
CA TYR A 1174 -61.08 17.78 -47.63
C TYR A 1174 -61.88 18.66 -46.67
N ALA A 1175 -62.72 19.56 -47.21
CA ALA A 1175 -63.59 20.42 -46.41
C ALA A 1175 -64.65 19.64 -45.60
N GLN A 1176 -65.07 18.47 -46.08
CA GLN A 1176 -66.09 17.61 -45.46
C GLN A 1176 -65.52 16.69 -44.36
N ILE A 1177 -64.20 16.45 -44.38
CA ILE A 1177 -63.51 15.62 -43.38
C ILE A 1177 -63.59 16.30 -41.99
N PRO A 1178 -63.91 15.59 -40.89
CA PRO A 1178 -63.94 16.18 -39.55
C PRO A 1178 -62.56 16.62 -39.04
N ASP A 1179 -62.50 17.65 -38.20
CA ASP A 1179 -61.23 18.22 -37.71
C ASP A 1179 -60.36 17.22 -36.92
N ALA A 1180 -60.97 16.30 -36.17
CA ALA A 1180 -60.26 15.24 -35.45
C ALA A 1180 -59.43 14.31 -36.36
N TRP A 1181 -59.77 14.23 -37.65
CA TRP A 1181 -59.02 13.46 -38.65
C TRP A 1181 -57.88 14.28 -39.29
N LYS A 1182 -57.94 15.61 -39.19
CA LYS A 1182 -56.99 16.57 -39.79
C LYS A 1182 -55.87 17.00 -38.83
N GLN A 1183 -56.09 16.92 -37.52
CA GLN A 1183 -55.19 17.43 -36.48
C GLN A 1183 -54.24 16.37 -35.92
#